data_AF-V9XNM4-F1
#
_entry.id   AF-V9XNM4-F1
#
_cell.length_a   1.000
_cell.length_b   1.000
_cell.length_c   1.000
_cell.angle_alpha   90.00
_cell.angle_beta   90.00
_cell.angle_gamma   90.00
#
_symmetry.space_group_name_H-M   'P 1'
#
loop_
_entity.id
_entity.type
_entity.pdbx_description
1 polymer ?
#
loop_
_entity_poly.entity_id
_entity_poly.type
_entity_poly.pdbx_seq_one_letter_code
_entity_poly.pdbx_strand_id
1 'polypeptide(L)'
;MSGTPDPLKDWLVAAWRDTVGDTADTRNGRTGDSGRLSCVPRFAPFSPFTAVPAAAAFYSPHLIASIADSAAALDALTQLHDYRWPLIVATAPLIGLDLARHRARRWSQMLESMVQQSTGHTPLKISVPLPLSARTMRRATIKLPRGAVIRPKQFEHFARAVEAAFSSESWAMAVRHDAHRDRLMLTRTFIAPDIRSQRQKVLQDALDAASIFKSPKVNVESIDESGIETGYRIAFDKSMNAGAPAFQAKVAEALASLAGPHESGRHWTCDWYPDKGYLVMRLVTAMLDRVDHPLELVDENLRHLPYATGAADRIMFWDVSTSSNKPHCLIVGPTGGGKTSVIRTLLTEAARRGIPFVGVDPKMIELDGLEGYPGCGAIIYDALRAAMFVRALHTEMMARNAYIHQMKIEGSQLPLMIAVLDEFFILSGKWQRLAKTGDDDTKTQLKELDPLGAWADLAVLARSAGIRLLLGVQRPDASLFGGASGNARDNFGTRISLGNLSQDGALMMWGDSTVGREVDTSVKGRGIALGDDGSPVDAQMWWTPNVDTHPNKWNQLSESEKAIIHGLIPAEAPQFTCYSPELADFIESERALAKRARNHGSVPEPIILGGTNADEAAAVPLTNTGAAAAPEPAPEDDDFADVIPASSVTAGQTVLIDDEAGELVPVTVDAVNVHRGTRGEVIETVLTVGTGRVKTRIAFDATGVVVLPEPDLVGENA
;
A
#
# COMPACT_ATOMS: atom_id res chain seq x y z
N MET A 1 -52.42 -71.37 18.62
CA MET A 1 -53.02 -70.03 18.82
C MET A 1 -51.88 -69.02 18.90
N SER A 2 -51.46 -68.51 17.74
CA SER A 2 -50.38 -67.53 17.59
C SER A 2 -50.83 -66.54 16.53
N GLY A 3 -51.48 -65.46 16.95
CA GLY A 3 -51.86 -64.37 16.06
C GLY A 3 -50.63 -63.51 15.78
N THR A 4 -50.24 -63.42 14.52
CA THR A 4 -49.25 -62.47 14.01
C THR A 4 -49.63 -61.05 14.45
N PRO A 5 -48.72 -60.25 15.03
CA PRO A 5 -48.99 -58.86 15.33
C PRO A 5 -49.26 -58.12 14.02
N ASP A 6 -50.41 -57.45 13.93
CA ASP A 6 -50.73 -56.58 12.81
C ASP A 6 -50.13 -55.19 13.11
N PRO A 7 -49.01 -54.83 12.47
CA PRO A 7 -48.29 -53.60 12.79
C PRO A 7 -49.12 -52.35 12.48
N LEU A 8 -50.10 -52.44 11.57
CA LEU A 8 -50.97 -51.33 11.21
C LEU A 8 -52.05 -51.13 12.26
N LYS A 9 -52.59 -52.23 12.81
CA LYS A 9 -53.50 -52.21 13.97
C LYS A 9 -52.78 -51.74 15.23
N ASP A 10 -51.58 -52.24 15.51
CA ASP A 10 -50.81 -51.84 16.68
C ASP A 10 -50.36 -50.37 16.58
N TRP A 11 -50.00 -49.90 15.38
CA TRP A 11 -49.75 -48.49 15.12
C TRP A 11 -51.01 -47.63 15.25
N LEU A 12 -52.16 -48.07 14.73
CA LEU A 12 -53.43 -47.35 14.88
C LEU A 12 -53.90 -47.31 16.33
N VAL A 13 -53.73 -48.40 17.08
CA VAL A 13 -54.07 -48.48 18.51
C VAL A 13 -53.08 -47.65 19.33
N ALA A 14 -51.79 -47.65 18.99
CA ALA A 14 -50.80 -46.78 19.63
C ALA A 14 -51.10 -45.31 19.31
N ALA A 15 -51.34 -44.95 18.05
CA ALA A 15 -51.70 -43.61 17.63
C ALA A 15 -53.02 -43.16 18.25
N TRP A 16 -54.00 -44.05 18.38
CA TRP A 16 -55.28 -43.80 19.06
C TRP A 16 -55.11 -43.66 20.57
N ARG A 17 -54.29 -44.48 21.24
CA ARG A 17 -53.94 -44.31 22.66
C ARG A 17 -53.19 -43.01 22.91
N ASP A 18 -52.27 -42.63 22.03
CA ASP A 18 -51.48 -41.39 22.11
C ASP A 18 -52.35 -40.14 21.79
N THR A 19 -53.46 -40.33 21.08
CA THR A 19 -54.42 -39.25 20.76
C THR A 19 -55.66 -39.19 21.66
N VAL A 20 -56.07 -40.28 22.30
CA VAL A 20 -57.35 -40.41 23.04
C VAL A 20 -57.17 -40.88 24.50
N GLY A 21 -56.13 -41.65 24.81
CA GLY A 21 -55.82 -42.17 26.16
C GLY A 21 -56.70 -43.34 26.63
N ASP A 22 -56.19 -44.15 27.58
CA ASP A 22 -56.96 -45.24 28.20
C ASP A 22 -58.08 -44.70 29.11
N THR A 23 -59.29 -45.24 28.99
CA THR A 23 -60.49 -44.86 29.76
C THR A 23 -60.54 -45.44 31.19
N ALA A 24 -59.42 -45.86 31.75
CA ALA A 24 -59.35 -46.37 33.12
C ALA A 24 -58.75 -45.31 34.06
N ASP A 25 -59.60 -44.78 34.94
CA ASP A 25 -59.31 -43.91 36.08
C ASP A 25 -58.56 -42.59 35.85
N THR A 26 -59.24 -41.45 36.09
CA THR A 26 -58.90 -40.52 37.20
C THR A 26 -59.63 -39.18 37.07
N ARG A 27 -60.10 -38.70 38.23
CA ARG A 27 -60.97 -37.54 38.44
C ARG A 27 -60.28 -36.16 38.37
N ASN A 28 -59.12 -36.02 37.72
CA ASN A 28 -58.40 -34.73 37.62
C ASN A 28 -57.58 -34.62 36.31
N GLY A 29 -58.11 -33.90 35.32
CA GLY A 29 -57.52 -33.74 33.98
C GLY A 29 -56.26 -32.86 33.85
N ARG A 30 -55.29 -32.98 34.76
CA ARG A 30 -54.03 -32.19 34.77
C ARG A 30 -52.73 -33.01 34.86
N THR A 31 -52.81 -34.32 34.72
CA THR A 31 -51.65 -35.23 34.66
C THR A 31 -51.34 -35.60 33.20
N GLY A 32 -50.17 -35.19 32.71
CA GLY A 32 -49.62 -35.67 31.43
C GLY A 32 -49.08 -37.10 31.55
N ASP A 33 -48.86 -37.79 30.42
CA ASP A 33 -48.45 -39.21 30.35
C ASP A 33 -47.14 -39.55 31.08
N SER A 34 -46.34 -38.54 31.46
CA SER A 34 -45.09 -38.71 32.21
C SER A 34 -45.22 -38.46 33.73
N GLY A 35 -46.44 -38.27 34.25
CA GLY A 35 -46.68 -37.94 35.66
C GLY A 35 -46.31 -36.51 36.07
N ARG A 36 -45.87 -35.66 35.12
CA ARG A 36 -45.62 -34.22 35.35
C ARG A 36 -46.90 -33.40 35.17
N LEU A 37 -47.08 -32.38 36.02
CA LEU A 37 -48.12 -31.36 35.89
C LEU A 37 -47.85 -30.54 34.63
N SER A 38 -48.68 -30.68 33.60
CA SER A 38 -48.62 -29.86 32.37
C SER A 38 -49.78 -28.87 32.36
N CYS A 39 -49.50 -27.65 31.90
CA CYS A 39 -50.52 -26.62 31.68
C CYS A 39 -51.25 -26.79 30.34
N VAL A 40 -50.81 -27.74 29.50
CA VAL A 40 -51.41 -28.04 28.20
C VAL A 40 -52.45 -29.16 28.35
N PRO A 41 -53.74 -28.92 28.08
CA PRO A 41 -54.78 -29.93 28.23
C PRO A 41 -54.60 -31.12 27.27
N ARG A 42 -55.21 -32.26 27.62
CA ARG A 42 -55.30 -33.44 26.73
C ARG A 42 -56.06 -33.09 25.45
N PHE A 43 -55.64 -33.66 24.32
CA PHE A 43 -56.32 -33.44 23.04
C PHE A 43 -57.53 -34.36 22.96
N ALA A 44 -58.69 -33.79 22.66
CA ALA A 44 -59.90 -34.54 22.36
C ALA A 44 -60.38 -34.07 20.97
N PRO A 45 -60.26 -34.90 19.93
CA PRO A 45 -60.72 -34.54 18.60
C PRO A 45 -62.25 -34.51 18.54
N PHE A 46 -62.81 -33.54 17.81
CA PHE A 46 -64.26 -33.44 17.58
C PHE A 46 -64.71 -34.20 16.32
N SER A 47 -63.79 -34.44 15.39
CA SER A 47 -64.04 -35.13 14.12
C SER A 47 -64.59 -36.56 14.24
N PRO A 48 -64.26 -37.39 15.25
CA PRO A 48 -64.83 -38.74 15.36
C PRO A 48 -66.35 -38.75 15.51
N PHE A 49 -66.95 -37.72 16.13
CA PHE A 49 -68.39 -37.64 16.33
C PHE A 49 -69.19 -37.51 15.02
N THR A 50 -68.54 -37.07 13.93
CA THR A 50 -69.17 -36.93 12.60
C THR A 50 -68.55 -37.88 11.57
N ALA A 51 -67.26 -38.19 11.69
CA ALA A 51 -66.54 -39.12 10.81
C ALA A 51 -67.01 -40.57 10.95
N VAL A 52 -67.31 -41.03 12.17
CA VAL A 52 -67.78 -42.41 12.40
C VAL A 52 -69.19 -42.62 11.81
N PRO A 53 -70.18 -41.73 12.05
CA PRO A 53 -71.47 -41.78 11.35
C PRO A 53 -71.34 -41.64 9.84
N ALA A 54 -70.45 -40.78 9.33
CA ALA A 54 -70.22 -40.63 7.89
C ALA A 54 -69.66 -41.91 7.25
N ALA A 55 -68.68 -42.56 7.91
CA ALA A 55 -68.12 -43.83 7.45
C ALA A 55 -69.19 -44.94 7.46
N ALA A 56 -69.99 -45.03 8.53
CA ALA A 56 -71.11 -45.96 8.61
C ALA A 56 -72.19 -45.69 7.56
N ALA A 57 -72.48 -44.41 7.25
CA ALA A 57 -73.41 -44.01 6.19
C ALA A 57 -72.95 -44.46 4.80
N PHE A 58 -71.65 -44.37 4.50
CA PHE A 58 -71.09 -44.85 3.23
C PHE A 58 -70.97 -46.38 3.15
N TYR A 59 -70.71 -47.04 4.28
CA TYR A 59 -70.59 -48.49 4.36
C TYR A 59 -71.96 -49.20 4.56
N SER A 60 -73.02 -48.43 4.78
CA SER A 60 -74.39 -48.93 4.99
C SER A 60 -74.89 -49.90 3.93
N PRO A 61 -74.59 -49.79 2.61
CA PRO A 61 -75.08 -50.76 1.62
C PRO A 61 -74.52 -52.17 1.84
N HIS A 62 -73.28 -52.27 2.33
CA HIS A 62 -72.65 -53.55 2.67
C HIS A 62 -73.15 -54.11 4.00
N LEU A 63 -73.47 -53.24 4.97
CA LEU A 63 -74.03 -53.65 6.26
C LEU A 63 -75.49 -54.12 6.13
N ILE A 64 -76.29 -53.44 5.31
CA ILE A 64 -77.67 -53.81 4.98
C ILE A 64 -77.72 -55.22 4.37
N ALA A 65 -76.75 -55.58 3.53
CA ALA A 65 -76.66 -56.93 2.95
C ALA A 65 -76.37 -58.05 3.97
N SER A 66 -75.85 -57.70 5.15
CA SER A 66 -75.50 -58.65 6.22
C SER A 66 -76.50 -58.73 7.37
N ILE A 67 -77.49 -57.83 7.43
CA ILE A 67 -78.45 -57.69 8.53
C ILE A 67 -79.86 -57.78 7.94
N ALA A 68 -80.27 -58.98 7.52
CA ALA A 68 -81.57 -59.21 6.87
C ALA A 68 -82.74 -59.38 7.87
N ASP A 69 -82.47 -59.61 9.16
CA ASP A 69 -83.47 -60.10 10.13
C ASP A 69 -83.99 -59.04 11.13
N SER A 70 -83.63 -57.76 11.01
CA SER A 70 -84.11 -56.70 11.92
C SER A 70 -84.60 -55.46 11.16
N ALA A 71 -85.93 -55.27 11.14
CA ALA A 71 -86.58 -54.14 10.46
C ALA A 71 -86.17 -52.77 11.05
N ALA A 72 -85.94 -52.69 12.36
CA ALA A 72 -85.50 -51.45 13.01
C ALA A 72 -84.05 -51.08 12.66
N ALA A 73 -83.18 -52.09 12.47
CA ALA A 73 -81.80 -51.85 12.04
C ALA A 73 -81.72 -51.44 10.56
N LEU A 74 -82.60 -52.00 9.74
CA LEU A 74 -82.71 -51.66 8.33
C LEU A 74 -83.12 -50.19 8.14
N ASP A 75 -84.18 -49.74 8.83
CA ASP A 75 -84.70 -48.37 8.74
C ASP A 75 -83.65 -47.32 9.20
N ALA A 76 -82.96 -47.61 10.30
CA ALA A 76 -81.88 -46.76 10.81
C ALA A 76 -80.69 -46.64 9.83
N LEU A 77 -80.33 -47.73 9.14
CA LEU A 77 -79.22 -47.73 8.18
C LEU A 77 -79.59 -47.03 6.87
N THR A 78 -80.85 -47.13 6.41
CA THR A 78 -81.35 -46.36 5.26
C THR A 78 -81.41 -44.86 5.55
N GLN A 79 -81.92 -44.45 6.73
CA GLN A 79 -81.88 -43.05 7.13
C GLN A 79 -80.43 -42.54 7.20
N LEU A 80 -79.51 -43.32 7.77
CA LEU A 80 -78.10 -42.96 7.84
C LEU A 80 -77.46 -42.82 6.44
N HIS A 81 -77.84 -43.67 5.48
CA HIS A 81 -77.40 -43.60 4.08
C HIS A 81 -77.80 -42.28 3.41
N ASP A 82 -79.01 -41.80 3.64
CA ASP A 82 -79.52 -40.56 3.05
C ASP A 82 -78.76 -39.32 3.54
N TYR A 83 -78.24 -39.35 4.77
CA TYR A 83 -77.44 -38.26 5.35
C TYR A 83 -75.93 -38.32 5.01
N ARG A 84 -75.48 -39.24 4.14
CA ARG A 84 -74.04 -39.45 3.85
C ARG A 84 -73.29 -38.21 3.37
N TRP A 85 -73.88 -37.42 2.46
CA TRP A 85 -73.25 -36.20 1.92
C TRP A 85 -73.25 -35.04 2.93
N PRO A 86 -74.37 -34.73 3.61
CA PRO A 86 -74.37 -33.78 4.73
C PRO A 86 -73.33 -34.10 5.82
N LEU A 87 -73.17 -35.38 6.18
CA LEU A 87 -72.22 -35.82 7.20
C LEU A 87 -70.77 -35.61 6.75
N ILE A 88 -70.41 -35.88 5.49
CA ILE A 88 -69.07 -35.58 4.97
C ILE A 88 -68.80 -34.08 4.94
N VAL A 89 -69.76 -33.28 4.48
CA VAL A 89 -69.63 -31.81 4.42
C VAL A 89 -69.45 -31.21 5.82
N ALA A 90 -70.07 -31.79 6.84
CA ALA A 90 -69.86 -31.41 8.24
C ALA A 90 -68.52 -31.92 8.82
N THR A 91 -68.04 -33.08 8.36
CA THR A 91 -66.82 -33.72 8.89
C THR A 91 -65.54 -33.03 8.41
N ALA A 92 -65.47 -32.63 7.14
CA ALA A 92 -64.28 -31.99 6.57
C ALA A 92 -63.78 -30.74 7.34
N PRO A 93 -64.63 -29.75 7.70
CA PRO A 93 -64.19 -28.60 8.49
C PRO A 93 -63.81 -28.99 9.93
N LEU A 94 -64.43 -30.03 10.52
CA LEU A 94 -64.07 -30.53 11.85
C LEU A 94 -62.70 -31.20 11.87
N ILE A 95 -62.33 -31.94 10.82
CA ILE A 95 -60.97 -32.47 10.64
C ILE A 95 -59.97 -31.33 10.53
N GLY A 96 -60.26 -30.29 9.72
CA GLY A 96 -59.42 -29.11 9.61
C GLY A 96 -59.22 -28.38 10.94
N LEU A 97 -60.29 -28.24 11.73
CA LEU A 97 -60.27 -27.64 13.06
C LEU A 97 -59.44 -28.48 14.03
N ASP A 98 -59.58 -29.81 14.03
CA ASP A 98 -58.80 -30.71 14.88
C ASP A 98 -57.33 -30.69 14.52
N LEU A 99 -56.97 -30.64 13.24
CA LEU A 99 -55.58 -30.51 12.81
C LEU A 99 -54.96 -29.18 13.27
N ALA A 100 -55.71 -28.09 13.20
CA ALA A 100 -55.29 -26.78 13.71
C ALA A 100 -55.13 -26.78 15.24
N ARG A 101 -56.08 -27.39 15.98
CA ARG A 101 -56.02 -27.57 17.44
C ARG A 101 -54.83 -28.44 17.85
N HIS A 102 -54.57 -29.52 17.12
CA HIS A 102 -53.44 -30.42 17.37
C HIS A 102 -52.10 -29.71 17.16
N ARG A 103 -51.95 -28.93 16.08
CA ARG A 103 -50.73 -28.11 15.85
C ARG A 103 -50.51 -27.06 16.92
N ALA A 104 -51.57 -26.32 17.29
CA ALA A 104 -51.50 -25.35 18.37
C ALA A 104 -51.08 -26.01 19.70
N ARG A 105 -51.58 -27.23 19.98
CA ARG A 105 -51.16 -28.03 21.14
C ARG A 105 -49.69 -28.40 21.09
N ARG A 106 -49.20 -28.92 19.97
CA ARG A 106 -47.78 -29.30 19.80
C ARG A 106 -46.84 -28.11 20.02
N TRP A 107 -47.21 -26.95 19.48
CA TRP A 107 -46.46 -25.71 19.71
C TRP A 107 -46.50 -25.27 21.18
N SER A 108 -47.65 -25.39 21.86
CA SER A 108 -47.74 -25.11 23.30
C SER A 108 -46.88 -26.06 24.13
N GLN A 109 -46.82 -27.36 23.79
CA GLN A 109 -45.94 -28.32 24.47
C GLN A 109 -44.46 -27.98 24.29
N MET A 110 -44.06 -27.58 23.07
CA MET A 110 -42.69 -27.18 22.79
C MET A 110 -42.29 -25.89 23.53
N LEU A 111 -43.21 -24.92 23.62
CA LEU A 111 -43.00 -23.71 24.42
C LEU A 111 -42.96 -24.02 25.92
N GLU A 112 -43.80 -24.93 26.41
CA GLU A 112 -43.76 -25.39 27.81
C GLU A 112 -42.39 -25.98 28.16
N SER A 113 -41.86 -26.88 27.32
CA SER A 113 -40.54 -27.45 27.53
C SER A 113 -39.42 -26.41 27.46
N MET A 114 -39.47 -25.48 26.49
CA MET A 114 -38.47 -24.42 26.34
C MET A 114 -38.45 -23.50 27.55
N VAL A 115 -39.60 -23.08 28.06
CA VAL A 115 -39.70 -22.22 29.26
C VAL A 115 -39.17 -22.96 30.49
N GLN A 116 -39.57 -24.22 30.67
CA GLN A 116 -39.14 -25.01 31.82
C GLN A 116 -37.63 -25.27 31.81
N GLN A 117 -37.04 -25.55 30.64
CA GLN A 117 -35.60 -25.79 30.50
C GLN A 117 -34.75 -24.52 30.67
N SER A 118 -35.20 -23.38 30.13
CA SER A 118 -34.43 -22.13 30.13
C SER A 118 -34.61 -21.31 31.42
N THR A 119 -35.81 -21.28 31.98
CA THR A 119 -36.16 -20.42 33.11
C THR A 119 -36.41 -21.19 34.41
N GLY A 120 -36.62 -22.51 34.34
CA GLY A 120 -36.97 -23.34 35.49
C GLY A 120 -38.42 -23.20 35.98
N HIS A 121 -39.20 -22.28 35.42
CA HIS A 121 -40.59 -22.02 35.82
C HIS A 121 -41.56 -22.90 35.05
N THR A 122 -42.62 -23.37 35.73
CA THR A 122 -43.74 -24.05 35.08
C THR A 122 -44.80 -23.02 34.68
N PRO A 123 -45.10 -22.84 33.38
CA PRO A 123 -46.09 -21.87 32.94
C PRO A 123 -47.50 -22.23 33.42
N LEU A 124 -48.32 -21.22 33.74
CA LEU A 124 -49.71 -21.41 34.17
C LEU A 124 -50.68 -21.62 33.00
N LYS A 125 -50.41 -20.95 31.87
CA LYS A 125 -51.22 -21.03 30.65
C LYS A 125 -50.40 -20.63 29.44
N ILE A 126 -50.43 -21.43 28.39
CA ILE A 126 -49.88 -21.09 27.08
C ILE A 126 -51.04 -20.93 26.11
N SER A 127 -51.14 -19.74 25.51
CA SER A 127 -52.18 -19.42 24.54
C SER A 127 -51.54 -19.23 23.17
N VAL A 128 -51.80 -20.18 22.28
CA VAL A 128 -51.41 -20.14 20.87
C VAL A 128 -52.69 -20.05 20.03
N PRO A 129 -52.88 -18.99 19.22
CA PRO A 129 -54.06 -18.87 18.38
C PRO A 129 -54.10 -19.95 17.30
N LEU A 130 -55.31 -20.37 16.90
CA LEU A 130 -55.52 -21.42 15.91
C LEU A 130 -54.94 -21.01 14.54
N PRO A 131 -54.07 -21.83 13.93
CA PRO A 131 -53.56 -21.57 12.60
C PRO A 131 -54.64 -21.88 11.55
N LEU A 132 -55.35 -20.85 11.07
CA LEU A 132 -56.38 -21.02 10.04
C LEU A 132 -55.81 -21.35 8.65
N SER A 133 -54.54 -20.97 8.36
CA SER A 133 -53.93 -21.21 7.05
C SER A 133 -52.41 -21.43 7.05
N ALA A 134 -51.70 -21.12 8.14
CA ALA A 134 -50.24 -21.14 8.18
C ALA A 134 -49.69 -22.41 8.86
N ARG A 135 -48.61 -22.97 8.32
CA ARG A 135 -47.82 -24.05 8.98
C ARG A 135 -46.91 -23.53 10.10
N THR A 136 -46.92 -22.23 10.40
CA THR A 136 -45.99 -21.57 11.33
C THR A 136 -46.73 -20.72 12.37
N MET A 137 -46.17 -20.61 13.57
CA MET A 137 -46.71 -19.78 14.66
C MET A 137 -46.54 -18.29 14.34
N ARG A 138 -47.59 -17.48 14.54
CA ARG A 138 -47.54 -16.01 14.37
C ARG A 138 -47.35 -15.25 15.68
N ARG A 139 -47.97 -15.74 16.75
CA ARG A 139 -47.93 -15.16 18.09
C ARG A 139 -48.16 -16.25 19.12
N ALA A 140 -47.55 -16.13 20.29
CA ALA A 140 -47.93 -16.91 21.47
C ALA A 140 -47.87 -16.03 22.72
N THR A 141 -48.69 -16.35 23.71
CA THR A 141 -48.65 -15.70 25.02
C THR A 141 -48.52 -16.76 26.10
N ILE A 142 -47.49 -16.64 26.91
CA ILE A 142 -47.17 -17.56 28.01
C ILE A 142 -47.36 -16.79 29.31
N LYS A 143 -48.24 -17.30 30.18
CA LYS A 143 -48.47 -16.74 31.52
C LYS A 143 -47.64 -17.50 32.54
N LEU A 144 -46.88 -16.77 33.33
CA LEU A 144 -46.00 -17.27 34.38
C LEU A 144 -46.67 -17.20 35.75
N PRO A 145 -46.19 -17.94 36.76
CA PRO A 145 -46.64 -17.77 38.14
C PRO A 145 -46.34 -16.36 38.66
N ARG A 146 -47.22 -15.84 39.52
CA ARG A 146 -47.07 -14.49 40.10
C ARG A 146 -45.75 -14.39 40.86
N GLY A 147 -44.95 -13.37 40.53
CA GLY A 147 -43.64 -13.16 41.15
C GLY A 147 -42.51 -13.98 40.52
N ALA A 148 -42.71 -14.58 39.35
CA ALA A 148 -41.65 -15.24 38.59
C ALA A 148 -40.60 -14.22 38.13
N VAL A 149 -39.40 -14.27 38.69
CA VAL A 149 -38.25 -13.48 38.24
C VAL A 149 -37.46 -14.29 37.22
N ILE A 150 -37.31 -13.75 36.01
CA ILE A 150 -36.44 -14.30 34.97
C ILE A 150 -35.17 -13.47 34.91
N ARG A 151 -34.01 -14.11 35.11
CA ARG A 151 -32.71 -13.42 35.01
C ARG A 151 -32.40 -13.11 33.54
N PRO A 152 -31.67 -12.02 33.22
CA PRO A 152 -31.33 -11.67 31.83
C PRO A 152 -30.74 -12.82 31.00
N LYS A 153 -29.79 -13.58 31.56
CA LYS A 153 -29.19 -14.75 30.88
C LYS A 153 -30.20 -15.87 30.58
N GLN A 154 -31.16 -16.12 31.49
CA GLN A 154 -32.22 -17.12 31.29
C GLN A 154 -33.19 -16.67 30.20
N PHE A 155 -33.48 -15.37 30.15
CA PHE A 155 -34.30 -14.77 29.10
C PHE A 155 -33.61 -14.88 27.73
N GLU A 156 -32.30 -14.60 27.63
CA GLU A 156 -31.53 -14.75 26.40
C GLU A 156 -31.50 -16.20 25.90
N HIS A 157 -31.28 -17.17 26.79
CA HIS A 157 -31.32 -18.59 26.44
C HIS A 157 -32.70 -19.00 25.92
N PHE A 158 -33.78 -18.54 26.57
CA PHE A 158 -35.14 -18.77 26.10
C PHE A 158 -35.39 -18.13 24.72
N ALA A 159 -34.98 -16.87 24.55
CA ALA A 159 -35.16 -16.13 23.30
C ALA A 159 -34.44 -16.82 22.13
N ARG A 160 -33.18 -17.26 22.32
CA ARG A 160 -32.43 -18.03 21.31
C ARG A 160 -33.07 -19.37 20.97
N ALA A 161 -33.58 -20.09 21.97
CA ALA A 161 -34.27 -21.37 21.74
C ALA A 161 -35.56 -21.19 20.93
N VAL A 162 -36.32 -20.13 21.19
CA VAL A 162 -37.51 -19.76 20.42
C VAL A 162 -37.13 -19.34 19.00
N GLU A 163 -36.10 -18.52 18.85
CA GLU A 163 -35.62 -18.05 17.55
C GLU A 163 -35.17 -19.22 16.66
N ALA A 164 -34.37 -20.14 17.20
CA ALA A 164 -33.90 -21.33 16.48
C ALA A 164 -35.04 -22.26 16.03
N ALA A 165 -36.13 -22.34 16.81
CA ALA A 165 -37.23 -23.26 16.53
C ALA A 165 -38.33 -22.68 15.63
N PHE A 166 -38.48 -21.35 15.57
CA PHE A 166 -39.63 -20.70 14.92
C PHE A 166 -39.28 -19.60 13.91
N SER A 167 -38.01 -19.19 13.79
CA SER A 167 -37.57 -18.25 12.77
C SER A 167 -37.32 -18.94 11.42
N SER A 168 -37.38 -18.14 10.35
CA SER A 168 -37.14 -18.54 8.94
C SER A 168 -36.39 -17.40 8.24
N GLU A 169 -35.85 -17.63 7.04
CA GLU A 169 -35.06 -16.63 6.28
C GLU A 169 -35.73 -15.24 6.19
N SER A 170 -37.06 -15.18 6.01
CA SER A 170 -37.78 -13.90 5.88
C SER A 170 -38.46 -13.41 7.18
N TRP A 171 -38.42 -14.20 8.26
CA TRP A 171 -39.18 -13.90 9.47
C TRP A 171 -38.47 -14.33 10.76
N ALA A 172 -38.30 -13.40 11.68
CA ALA A 172 -37.81 -13.66 13.03
C ALA A 172 -38.96 -13.79 14.04
N MET A 173 -38.75 -14.55 15.11
CA MET A 173 -39.66 -14.61 16.25
C MET A 173 -39.11 -13.79 17.42
N ALA A 174 -39.63 -12.58 17.61
CA ALA A 174 -39.24 -11.71 18.71
C ALA A 174 -39.91 -12.15 20.03
N VAL A 175 -39.12 -12.25 21.09
CA VAL A 175 -39.61 -12.55 22.45
C VAL A 175 -39.57 -11.29 23.30
N ARG A 176 -40.69 -10.95 23.95
CA ARG A 176 -40.80 -9.83 24.88
C ARG A 176 -41.25 -10.32 26.25
N HIS A 177 -40.56 -9.88 27.30
CA HIS A 177 -40.96 -10.10 28.68
C HIS A 177 -41.76 -8.89 29.21
N ASP A 178 -43.00 -9.13 29.62
CA ASP A 178 -43.87 -8.15 30.25
C ASP A 178 -44.00 -8.51 31.74
N ALA A 179 -43.00 -8.09 32.52
CA ALA A 179 -42.85 -8.45 33.92
C ALA A 179 -44.04 -8.00 34.78
N HIS A 180 -44.64 -6.84 34.49
CA HIS A 180 -45.81 -6.32 35.23
C HIS A 180 -47.07 -7.17 35.07
N ARG A 181 -47.15 -8.01 34.03
CA ARG A 181 -48.30 -8.85 33.73
C ARG A 181 -47.97 -10.34 33.80
N ASP A 182 -46.83 -10.69 34.40
CA ASP A 182 -46.31 -12.06 34.55
C ASP A 182 -46.41 -12.87 33.25
N ARG A 183 -45.99 -12.29 32.11
CA ARG A 183 -46.16 -12.94 30.80
C ARG A 183 -45.01 -12.74 29.81
N LEU A 184 -44.77 -13.76 28.99
CA LEU A 184 -43.89 -13.71 27.82
C LEU A 184 -44.75 -13.65 26.55
N MET A 185 -44.39 -12.75 25.65
CA MET A 185 -45.07 -12.54 24.37
C MET A 185 -44.12 -12.86 23.23
N LEU A 186 -44.50 -13.79 22.37
CA LEU A 186 -43.79 -14.12 21.14
C LEU A 186 -44.51 -13.46 19.98
N THR A 187 -43.81 -12.69 19.14
CA THR A 187 -44.37 -12.03 17.96
C THR A 187 -43.48 -12.23 16.75
N ARG A 188 -44.07 -12.68 15.64
CA ARG A 188 -43.36 -12.81 14.37
C ARG A 188 -43.13 -11.43 13.75
N THR A 189 -41.88 -11.11 13.40
CA THR A 189 -41.46 -9.88 12.72
C THR A 189 -40.81 -10.20 11.39
N PHE A 190 -41.06 -9.40 10.37
CA PHE A 190 -40.43 -9.55 9.06
C PHE A 190 -38.98 -9.08 9.11
N ILE A 191 -38.05 -9.85 8.54
CA ILE A 191 -36.65 -9.44 8.41
C ILE A 191 -36.52 -8.74 7.06
N ALA A 192 -36.20 -7.44 7.08
CA ALA A 192 -35.93 -6.72 5.83
C ALA A 192 -34.67 -7.30 5.16
N PRO A 193 -34.70 -7.62 3.85
CA PRO A 193 -33.53 -8.13 3.16
C PRO A 193 -32.43 -7.07 3.15
N ASP A 194 -31.21 -7.47 3.54
CA ASP A 194 -30.05 -6.57 3.54
C ASP A 194 -29.53 -6.37 2.11
N ILE A 195 -29.94 -5.25 1.52
CA ILE A 195 -29.61 -4.83 0.15
C ILE A 195 -28.16 -4.34 -0.04
N ARG A 196 -27.35 -4.29 1.02
CA ARG A 196 -25.95 -3.85 0.95
C ARG A 196 -25.08 -4.85 0.20
N SER A 197 -24.08 -4.35 -0.52
CA SER A 197 -23.11 -5.18 -1.25
C SER A 197 -22.23 -6.00 -0.30
N GLN A 198 -21.58 -7.03 -0.84
CA GLN A 198 -20.66 -7.86 -0.06
C GLN A 198 -19.47 -7.04 0.46
N ARG A 199 -18.91 -6.14 -0.37
CA ARG A 199 -17.78 -5.27 0.00
C ARG A 199 -18.19 -4.28 1.09
N GLN A 200 -19.38 -3.66 1.01
CA GLN A 200 -19.92 -2.80 2.05
C GLN A 200 -20.10 -3.54 3.40
N LYS A 201 -20.57 -4.80 3.36
CA LYS A 201 -20.75 -5.63 4.56
C LYS A 201 -19.41 -5.95 5.23
N VAL A 202 -18.41 -6.39 4.46
CA VAL A 202 -17.07 -6.70 4.97
C VAL A 202 -16.43 -5.48 5.65
N LEU A 203 -16.52 -4.30 5.02
CA LEU A 203 -16.00 -3.07 5.60
C LEU A 203 -16.72 -2.68 6.89
N GLN A 204 -18.06 -2.78 6.93
CA GLN A 204 -18.85 -2.49 8.13
C GLN A 204 -18.50 -3.46 9.27
N ASP A 205 -18.49 -4.76 9.00
CA ASP A 205 -18.24 -5.80 10.01
C ASP A 205 -16.82 -5.68 10.60
N ALA A 206 -15.83 -5.37 9.76
CA ALA A 206 -14.46 -5.17 10.21
C ALA A 206 -14.31 -3.94 11.11
N LEU A 207 -14.98 -2.83 10.77
CA LEU A 207 -14.96 -1.61 11.58
C LEU A 207 -15.67 -1.81 12.93
N ASP A 208 -16.79 -2.55 12.94
CA ASP A 208 -17.52 -2.90 14.16
C ASP A 208 -16.68 -3.84 15.06
N ALA A 209 -16.00 -4.83 14.48
CA ALA A 209 -15.16 -5.77 15.22
C ALA A 209 -13.92 -5.11 15.82
N ALA A 210 -13.25 -4.23 15.06
CA ALA A 210 -12.01 -3.59 15.50
C ALA A 210 -12.24 -2.52 16.58
N SER A 211 -13.47 -2.03 16.75
CA SER A 211 -13.82 -0.98 17.73
C SER A 211 -12.94 0.29 17.64
N ILE A 212 -12.40 0.56 16.45
CA ILE A 212 -11.49 1.68 16.15
C ILE A 212 -12.26 3.01 16.18
N PHE A 213 -13.47 2.99 15.65
CA PHE A 213 -14.40 4.12 15.65
C PHE A 213 -15.59 3.82 16.54
N LYS A 214 -16.20 4.86 17.10
CA LYS A 214 -17.45 4.75 17.82
C LYS A 214 -18.61 4.93 16.83
N SER A 215 -19.47 3.92 16.77
CA SER A 215 -20.63 3.84 15.87
C SER A 215 -20.32 4.05 14.39
N PRO A 216 -19.35 3.32 13.79
CA PRO A 216 -19.00 3.51 12.39
C PRO A 216 -20.18 3.14 11.47
N LYS A 217 -20.36 3.92 10.40
CA LYS A 217 -21.35 3.63 9.34
C LYS A 217 -20.73 3.73 7.97
N VAL A 218 -20.76 2.63 7.22
CA VAL A 218 -20.28 2.55 5.83
C VAL A 218 -21.44 2.72 4.86
N ASN A 219 -21.37 3.75 4.02
CA ASN A 219 -22.31 4.00 2.92
C ASN A 219 -21.56 3.98 1.58
N VAL A 220 -22.22 3.52 0.52
CA VAL A 220 -21.71 3.68 -0.84
C VAL A 220 -21.81 5.16 -1.22
N GLU A 221 -20.69 5.75 -1.60
CA GLU A 221 -20.60 7.17 -1.96
C GLU A 221 -20.77 7.36 -3.47
N SER A 222 -20.15 6.49 -4.27
CA SER A 222 -20.16 6.57 -5.73
C SER A 222 -20.18 5.18 -6.37
N ILE A 223 -20.80 5.12 -7.54
CA ILE A 223 -20.96 3.93 -8.37
C ILE A 223 -20.63 4.34 -9.81
N ASP A 224 -19.95 3.48 -10.57
CA ASP A 224 -19.66 3.72 -11.99
C ASP A 224 -20.85 3.38 -12.92
N GLU A 225 -20.67 3.63 -14.22
CA GLU A 225 -21.67 3.38 -15.27
C GLU A 225 -22.05 1.89 -15.39
N SER A 226 -21.17 0.98 -14.97
CA SER A 226 -21.42 -0.46 -14.94
C SER A 226 -22.10 -0.94 -13.65
N GLY A 227 -22.39 -0.05 -12.71
CA GLY A 227 -23.03 -0.39 -11.44
C GLY A 227 -22.06 -0.92 -10.37
N ILE A 228 -20.75 -0.76 -10.56
CA ILE A 228 -19.71 -1.17 -9.61
C ILE A 228 -19.40 -0.02 -8.66
N GLU A 229 -19.27 -0.33 -7.36
CA GLU A 229 -19.04 0.65 -6.31
C GLU A 229 -17.61 1.20 -6.37
N THR A 230 -17.48 2.52 -6.61
CA THR A 230 -16.20 3.21 -6.79
C THR A 230 -15.76 4.03 -5.58
N GLY A 231 -16.58 4.10 -4.54
CA GLY A 231 -16.29 4.87 -3.34
C GLY A 231 -17.19 4.54 -2.17
N TYR A 232 -16.63 4.64 -0.96
CA TYR A 232 -17.35 4.46 0.30
C TYR A 232 -17.15 5.66 1.21
N ARG A 233 -18.23 6.13 1.82
CA ARG A 233 -18.18 7.11 2.91
C ARG A 233 -18.32 6.38 4.24
N ILE A 234 -17.35 6.56 5.11
CA ILE A 234 -17.33 5.98 6.45
C ILE A 234 -17.49 7.11 7.45
N ALA A 235 -18.67 7.18 8.08
CA ALA A 235 -18.97 8.16 9.13
C ALA A 235 -18.66 7.58 10.52
N PHE A 236 -18.10 8.41 11.41
CA PHE A 236 -17.72 8.03 12.76
C PHE A 236 -17.84 9.20 13.75
N ASP A 237 -18.02 8.89 15.04
CA ASP A 237 -17.97 9.94 16.07
C ASP A 237 -16.57 10.58 16.14
N LYS A 238 -16.53 11.91 16.23
CA LYS A 238 -15.28 12.69 16.26
C LYS A 238 -14.37 12.21 17.40
N SER A 239 -13.11 11.95 17.09
CA SER A 239 -12.09 11.54 18.05
C SER A 239 -10.75 12.22 17.74
N MET A 240 -9.92 12.41 18.78
CA MET A 240 -8.57 12.97 18.61
C MET A 240 -7.66 12.05 17.77
N ASN A 241 -7.84 10.73 17.91
CA ASN A 241 -7.03 9.74 17.18
C ASN A 241 -7.25 9.79 15.67
N ALA A 242 -8.47 10.12 15.21
CA ALA A 242 -8.79 10.24 13.79
C ALA A 242 -8.01 11.36 13.08
N GLY A 243 -7.40 12.30 13.83
CA GLY A 243 -6.54 13.35 13.28
C GLY A 243 -5.05 12.99 13.20
N ALA A 244 -4.62 11.84 13.73
CA ALA A 244 -3.21 11.47 13.77
C ALA A 244 -2.76 10.78 12.46
N PRO A 245 -1.74 11.29 11.72
CA PRO A 245 -1.34 10.74 10.42
C PRO A 245 -0.97 9.24 10.45
N ALA A 246 -0.20 8.81 11.46
CA ALA A 246 0.18 7.40 11.60
C ALA A 246 -1.01 6.46 11.86
N PHE A 247 -2.08 6.97 12.48
CA PHE A 247 -3.33 6.22 12.66
C PHE A 247 -4.11 6.19 11.35
N GLN A 248 -4.18 7.31 10.64
CA GLN A 248 -4.85 7.41 9.35
C GLN A 248 -4.25 6.45 8.31
N ALA A 249 -2.92 6.36 8.23
CA ALA A 249 -2.22 5.43 7.34
C ALA A 249 -2.59 3.97 7.62
N LYS A 250 -2.51 3.53 8.88
CA LYS A 250 -2.87 2.15 9.29
C LYS A 250 -4.32 1.81 8.98
N VAL A 251 -5.25 2.74 9.22
CA VAL A 251 -6.67 2.52 8.92
C VAL A 251 -6.88 2.48 7.41
N ALA A 252 -6.24 3.35 6.64
CA ALA A 252 -6.34 3.35 5.18
C ALA A 252 -5.82 2.05 4.56
N GLU A 253 -4.68 1.54 5.02
CA GLU A 253 -4.10 0.27 4.58
C GLU A 253 -5.04 -0.91 4.89
N ALA A 254 -5.55 -0.99 6.12
CA ALA A 254 -6.48 -2.04 6.52
C ALA A 254 -7.78 -1.99 5.71
N LEU A 255 -8.34 -0.80 5.49
CA LEU A 255 -9.56 -0.61 4.70
C LEU A 255 -9.33 -0.99 3.23
N ALA A 256 -8.21 -0.60 2.63
CA ALA A 256 -7.86 -0.96 1.25
C ALA A 256 -7.70 -2.48 1.10
N SER A 257 -7.04 -3.14 2.05
CA SER A 257 -6.88 -4.60 2.09
C SER A 257 -8.23 -5.32 2.20
N LEU A 258 -9.13 -4.85 3.06
CA LEU A 258 -10.48 -5.40 3.24
C LEU A 258 -11.38 -5.17 2.02
N ALA A 259 -11.24 -4.03 1.35
CA ALA A 259 -11.99 -3.72 0.13
C ALA A 259 -11.56 -4.61 -1.05
N GLY A 260 -10.31 -5.11 -1.02
CA GLY A 260 -9.74 -5.96 -2.06
C GLY A 260 -9.44 -5.21 -3.36
N PRO A 261 -8.86 -5.91 -4.36
CA PRO A 261 -8.59 -5.31 -5.67
C PRO A 261 -9.90 -4.89 -6.35
N HIS A 262 -9.87 -3.73 -7.02
CA HIS A 262 -11.00 -3.24 -7.79
C HIS A 262 -10.94 -3.75 -9.23
N GLU A 263 -12.10 -4.00 -9.82
CA GLU A 263 -12.31 -4.55 -11.16
C GLU A 263 -11.70 -3.66 -12.27
N SER A 264 -11.57 -2.36 -12.00
CA SER A 264 -10.94 -1.39 -12.91
C SER A 264 -9.41 -1.33 -12.83
N GLY A 265 -8.76 -2.14 -12.00
CA GLY A 265 -7.31 -2.07 -11.75
C GLY A 265 -6.83 -0.82 -10.98
N ARG A 266 -7.77 -0.06 -10.38
CA ARG A 266 -7.50 1.14 -9.59
C ARG A 266 -7.33 0.78 -8.12
N HIS A 267 -6.54 1.56 -7.38
CA HIS A 267 -6.27 1.33 -5.95
C HIS A 267 -7.20 2.17 -5.07
N TRP A 268 -7.53 1.64 -3.89
CA TRP A 268 -8.29 2.37 -2.89
C TRP A 268 -7.38 3.37 -2.15
N THR A 269 -7.83 4.60 -2.02
CA THR A 269 -7.24 5.61 -1.13
C THR A 269 -8.30 6.21 -0.21
N CYS A 270 -7.88 6.85 0.87
CA CYS A 270 -8.77 7.45 1.87
C CYS A 270 -8.50 8.95 2.01
N ASP A 271 -9.50 9.78 1.71
CA ASP A 271 -9.50 11.19 2.05
C ASP A 271 -10.13 11.38 3.44
N TRP A 272 -9.40 12.01 4.36
CA TRP A 272 -9.83 12.16 5.74
C TRP A 272 -10.46 13.53 6.00
N TYR A 273 -11.58 13.53 6.71
CA TYR A 273 -12.25 14.74 7.22
C TYR A 273 -12.54 14.62 8.72
N PRO A 274 -11.49 14.59 9.57
CA PRO A 274 -11.63 14.30 11.00
C PRO A 274 -12.48 15.35 11.74
N ASP A 275 -12.40 16.61 11.31
CA ASP A 275 -13.19 17.74 11.78
C ASP A 275 -14.69 17.55 11.54
N LYS A 276 -15.05 16.86 10.45
CA LYS A 276 -16.44 16.54 10.05
C LYS A 276 -16.91 15.17 10.53
N GLY A 277 -16.01 14.31 11.02
CA GLY A 277 -16.35 12.98 11.53
C GLY A 277 -16.63 11.95 10.43
N TYR A 278 -15.92 12.03 9.31
CA TYR A 278 -15.98 10.99 8.28
C TYR A 278 -14.67 10.89 7.51
N LEU A 279 -14.51 9.78 6.79
CA LEU A 279 -13.52 9.62 5.74
C LEU A 279 -14.21 9.10 4.48
N VAL A 280 -13.59 9.34 3.32
CA VAL A 280 -14.07 8.88 2.02
C VAL A 280 -13.02 7.98 1.41
N MET A 281 -13.37 6.72 1.21
CA MET A 281 -12.63 5.80 0.35
C MET A 281 -13.00 6.08 -1.09
N ARG A 282 -12.01 6.25 -1.96
CA ARG A 282 -12.19 6.41 -3.41
C ARG A 282 -11.14 5.65 -4.19
N LEU A 283 -11.45 5.38 -5.45
CA LEU A 283 -10.49 4.79 -6.37
C LEU A 283 -9.57 5.86 -6.98
N VAL A 284 -8.27 5.59 -6.93
CA VAL A 284 -7.24 6.31 -7.67
C VAL A 284 -6.66 5.39 -8.74
N THR A 285 -6.37 5.97 -9.90
CA THR A 285 -5.63 5.27 -10.95
C THR A 285 -4.33 4.72 -10.34
N ALA A 286 -4.07 3.42 -10.54
CA ALA A 286 -2.78 2.85 -10.17
C ALA A 286 -1.70 3.68 -10.86
N MET A 287 -0.72 4.17 -10.10
CA MET A 287 0.39 4.85 -10.73
C MET A 287 1.06 3.84 -11.66
N LEU A 288 1.26 4.24 -12.92
CA LEU A 288 1.91 3.40 -13.92
C LEU A 288 3.28 2.95 -13.42
N ASP A 289 3.68 1.72 -13.77
CA ASP A 289 5.00 1.17 -13.41
C ASP A 289 6.13 1.82 -14.21
N ARG A 290 5.79 2.39 -15.37
CA ARG A 290 6.69 3.13 -16.22
C ARG A 290 5.89 4.19 -16.95
N VAL A 291 6.43 5.40 -17.00
CA VAL A 291 5.94 6.50 -17.83
C VAL A 291 7.10 6.90 -18.72
N ASP A 292 6.96 6.73 -20.03
CA ASP A 292 7.99 7.19 -20.96
C ASP A 292 8.00 8.71 -21.04
N HIS A 293 9.18 9.29 -21.27
CA HIS A 293 9.35 10.74 -21.42
C HIS A 293 8.45 11.28 -22.55
N PRO A 294 7.47 12.14 -22.23
CA PRO A 294 6.57 12.71 -23.25
C PRO A 294 7.30 13.53 -24.32
N LEU A 295 6.98 13.25 -25.57
CA LEU A 295 7.49 13.99 -26.73
C LEU A 295 6.77 15.33 -26.92
N GLU A 296 5.56 15.48 -26.41
CA GLU A 296 4.87 16.77 -26.41
C GLU A 296 5.34 17.62 -25.22
N LEU A 297 5.34 18.94 -25.40
CA LEU A 297 5.61 19.86 -24.29
C LEU A 297 4.40 19.85 -23.35
N VAL A 298 4.47 19.04 -22.29
CA VAL A 298 3.39 18.88 -21.30
C VAL A 298 3.11 20.17 -20.51
N ASP A 299 4.10 21.05 -20.42
CA ASP A 299 3.99 22.39 -19.82
C ASP A 299 4.54 23.44 -20.79
N GLU A 300 3.73 24.45 -21.10
CA GLU A 300 4.10 25.58 -21.96
C GLU A 300 5.14 26.50 -21.32
N ASN A 301 5.27 26.48 -19.99
CA ASN A 301 6.28 27.25 -19.29
C ASN A 301 7.67 26.65 -19.51
N LEU A 302 8.50 27.35 -20.31
CA LEU A 302 9.88 26.95 -20.60
C LEU A 302 10.80 26.96 -19.37
N ARG A 303 10.35 27.49 -18.22
CA ARG A 303 11.08 27.46 -16.94
C ARG A 303 10.61 26.34 -16.02
N HIS A 304 9.61 25.57 -16.41
CA HIS A 304 9.24 24.35 -15.71
C HIS A 304 9.83 23.15 -16.45
N LEU A 305 10.63 22.35 -15.75
CA LEU A 305 11.21 21.12 -16.28
C LEU A 305 10.40 19.94 -15.73
N PRO A 306 9.39 19.43 -16.44
CA PRO A 306 8.58 18.32 -15.97
C PRO A 306 9.38 17.02 -15.99
N TYR A 307 9.21 16.18 -14.97
CA TYR A 307 10.05 14.98 -14.78
C TYR A 307 9.31 13.75 -14.24
N ALA A 308 8.06 13.89 -13.78
CA ALA A 308 7.31 12.76 -13.23
C ALA A 308 5.80 12.95 -13.36
N THR A 309 5.09 11.82 -13.25
CA THR A 309 3.64 11.77 -13.07
C THR A 309 3.35 11.31 -11.65
N GLY A 310 2.84 12.24 -10.84
CA GLY A 310 2.37 12.01 -9.48
C GLY A 310 1.01 11.33 -9.40
N ALA A 311 0.63 10.94 -8.19
CA ALA A 311 -0.71 10.46 -7.89
C ALA A 311 -1.80 11.42 -8.42
N ALA A 312 -2.90 10.86 -8.93
CA ALA A 312 -3.97 11.59 -9.62
C ALA A 312 -3.50 12.35 -10.88
N ASP A 313 -2.55 11.77 -11.61
CA ASP A 313 -2.05 12.25 -12.91
C ASP A 313 -1.48 13.68 -12.88
N ARG A 314 -1.01 14.11 -11.70
CA ARG A 314 -0.38 15.42 -11.53
C ARG A 314 1.00 15.41 -12.16
N ILE A 315 1.35 16.41 -12.96
CA ILE A 315 2.69 16.52 -13.52
C ILE A 315 3.59 17.21 -12.51
N MET A 316 4.69 16.55 -12.13
CA MET A 316 5.70 17.13 -11.25
C MET A 316 6.77 17.80 -12.10
N PHE A 317 7.18 19.01 -11.71
CA PHE A 317 8.19 19.77 -12.43
C PHE A 317 9.18 20.47 -11.49
N TRP A 318 10.37 20.75 -12.02
CA TRP A 318 11.36 21.61 -11.39
C TRP A 318 11.22 23.02 -11.94
N ASP A 319 10.79 23.96 -11.10
CA ASP A 319 10.74 25.38 -11.46
C ASP A 319 12.14 26.01 -11.36
N VAL A 320 12.76 26.23 -12.52
CA VAL A 320 14.08 26.86 -12.68
C VAL A 320 14.00 28.38 -12.87
N SER A 321 12.82 28.99 -12.75
CA SER A 321 12.65 30.44 -12.84
C SER A 321 13.43 31.17 -11.72
N THR A 322 13.85 32.41 -11.98
CA THR A 322 14.53 33.23 -10.95
C THR A 322 13.58 33.61 -9.80
N SER A 323 12.28 33.67 -10.08
CA SER A 323 11.20 33.89 -9.10
C SER A 323 10.94 32.69 -8.19
N SER A 324 11.27 31.47 -8.62
CA SER A 324 11.12 30.25 -7.82
C SER A 324 11.83 30.35 -6.48
N ASN A 325 11.13 30.05 -5.39
CA ASN A 325 11.74 29.90 -4.07
C ASN A 325 12.53 28.58 -3.92
N LYS A 326 12.58 27.74 -4.97
CA LYS A 326 13.16 26.40 -4.98
C LYS A 326 14.06 26.15 -6.21
N PRO A 327 15.06 27.01 -6.49
CA PRO A 327 15.78 27.01 -7.77
C PRO A 327 16.76 25.84 -7.93
N HIS A 328 17.22 25.22 -6.84
CA HIS A 328 18.15 24.09 -6.86
C HIS A 328 17.40 22.77 -6.60
N CYS A 329 17.86 21.68 -7.22
CA CYS A 329 17.24 20.36 -7.17
C CYS A 329 18.15 19.35 -6.46
N LEU A 330 17.61 18.65 -5.46
CA LEU A 330 18.26 17.55 -4.76
C LEU A 330 17.54 16.25 -5.10
N ILE A 331 18.28 15.29 -5.63
CA ILE A 331 17.80 13.95 -5.97
C ILE A 331 18.51 12.94 -5.09
N VAL A 332 17.73 12.16 -4.35
CA VAL A 332 18.22 11.12 -3.45
C VAL A 332 17.69 9.76 -3.88
N GLY A 333 18.56 8.77 -3.96
CA GLY A 333 18.11 7.40 -4.21
C GLY A 333 19.28 6.41 -4.30
N PRO A 334 19.03 5.12 -4.03
CA PRO A 334 20.05 4.09 -4.14
C PRO A 334 20.46 3.86 -5.60
N THR A 335 21.62 3.24 -5.80
CA THR A 335 22.05 2.74 -7.11
C THR A 335 20.95 1.84 -7.71
N GLY A 336 20.65 2.04 -9.00
CA GLY A 336 19.59 1.28 -9.68
C GLY A 336 18.15 1.70 -9.38
N GLY A 337 17.92 2.66 -8.46
CA GLY A 337 16.59 3.19 -8.12
C GLY A 337 15.98 4.12 -9.18
N GLY A 338 16.77 4.50 -10.20
CA GLY A 338 16.33 5.36 -11.31
C GLY A 338 16.87 6.80 -11.27
N LYS A 339 17.74 7.14 -10.30
CA LYS A 339 18.36 8.48 -10.12
C LYS A 339 18.91 9.02 -11.45
N THR A 340 19.71 8.21 -12.13
CA THR A 340 20.30 8.47 -13.45
C THR A 340 19.27 8.86 -14.50
N SER A 341 18.17 8.11 -14.56
CA SER A 341 17.12 8.33 -15.55
C SER A 341 16.43 9.67 -15.30
N VAL A 342 16.16 10.02 -14.04
CA VAL A 342 15.58 11.32 -13.67
C VAL A 342 16.50 12.47 -14.04
N ILE A 343 17.80 12.36 -13.72
CA ILE A 343 18.78 13.39 -14.08
C ILE A 343 18.80 13.58 -15.60
N ARG A 344 18.79 12.49 -16.36
CA ARG A 344 18.74 12.53 -17.83
C ARG A 344 17.44 13.17 -18.34
N THR A 345 16.29 12.82 -17.77
CA THR A 345 14.98 13.44 -18.07
C THR A 345 15.04 14.95 -17.87
N LEU A 346 15.56 15.41 -16.72
CA LEU A 346 15.67 16.83 -16.41
C LEU A 346 16.61 17.57 -17.37
N LEU A 347 17.76 16.99 -17.71
CA LEU A 347 18.75 17.59 -18.61
C LEU A 347 18.27 17.65 -20.07
N THR A 348 17.62 16.59 -20.54
CA THR A 348 17.03 16.58 -21.89
C THR A 348 15.85 17.54 -21.98
N GLU A 349 14.99 17.65 -20.97
CA GLU A 349 13.95 18.70 -20.90
C GLU A 349 14.52 20.12 -20.84
N ALA A 350 15.60 20.33 -20.09
CA ALA A 350 16.30 21.61 -20.04
C ALA A 350 16.80 22.01 -21.43
N ALA A 351 17.45 21.09 -22.14
CA ALA A 351 17.94 21.32 -23.49
C ALA A 351 16.81 21.64 -24.47
N ARG A 352 15.69 20.90 -24.43
CA ARG A 352 14.47 21.18 -25.22
C ARG A 352 13.90 22.57 -24.97
N ARG A 353 14.12 23.12 -23.77
CA ARG A 353 13.67 24.46 -23.36
C ARG A 353 14.74 25.55 -23.52
N GLY A 354 15.83 25.26 -24.22
CA GLY A 354 16.88 26.24 -24.49
C GLY A 354 17.79 26.52 -23.30
N ILE A 355 17.85 25.63 -22.30
CA ILE A 355 18.68 25.79 -21.11
C ILE A 355 19.90 24.86 -21.22
N PRO A 356 21.12 25.39 -21.37
CA PRO A 356 22.33 24.59 -21.41
C PRO A 356 22.69 24.02 -20.04
N PHE A 357 23.47 22.94 -20.04
CA PHE A 357 23.95 22.29 -18.82
C PHE A 357 25.40 21.84 -18.89
N VAL A 358 26.04 21.69 -17.72
CA VAL A 358 27.36 21.06 -17.54
C VAL A 358 27.24 20.06 -16.40
N GLY A 359 27.87 18.89 -16.55
CA GLY A 359 27.76 17.80 -15.60
C GLY A 359 29.10 17.35 -15.03
N VAL A 360 29.10 16.89 -13.79
CA VAL A 360 30.20 16.15 -13.17
C VAL A 360 29.70 14.74 -12.85
N ASP A 361 30.43 13.75 -13.34
CA ASP A 361 30.13 12.33 -13.14
C ASP A 361 31.40 11.58 -12.69
N PRO A 362 31.65 11.49 -11.38
CA PRO A 362 32.86 10.84 -10.87
C PRO A 362 32.89 9.32 -11.08
N LYS A 363 31.78 8.72 -11.54
CA LYS A 363 31.64 7.27 -11.81
C LYS A 363 31.70 6.91 -13.29
N MET A 364 31.67 7.88 -14.20
CA MET A 364 31.65 7.66 -15.66
C MET A 364 30.49 6.78 -16.15
N ILE A 365 29.36 6.75 -15.44
CA ILE A 365 28.21 5.86 -15.74
C ILE A 365 26.92 6.66 -15.92
N GLU A 366 26.73 7.70 -15.12
CA GLU A 366 25.41 8.28 -14.89
C GLU A 366 25.07 9.36 -15.92
N LEU A 367 26.05 10.20 -16.25
CA LEU A 367 25.93 11.23 -17.30
C LEU A 367 26.53 10.77 -18.62
N ASP A 368 26.97 9.52 -18.69
CA ASP A 368 27.43 8.89 -19.91
C ASP A 368 26.36 8.95 -21.01
N GLY A 369 26.82 9.17 -22.24
CA GLY A 369 26.00 9.42 -23.42
C GLY A 369 25.51 10.86 -23.61
N LEU A 370 25.48 11.69 -22.56
CA LEU A 370 25.09 13.12 -22.71
C LEU A 370 26.22 13.98 -23.30
N GLU A 371 27.44 13.48 -23.31
CA GLU A 371 28.54 14.17 -23.98
C GLU A 371 28.28 14.28 -25.49
N GLY A 372 28.23 15.51 -25.99
CA GLY A 372 27.86 15.79 -27.39
C GLY A 372 26.35 15.95 -27.63
N TYR A 373 25.51 15.72 -26.61
CA TYR A 373 24.08 16.05 -26.69
C TYR A 373 23.88 17.58 -26.83
N PRO A 374 22.93 18.06 -27.65
CA PRO A 374 22.68 19.49 -27.81
C PRO A 374 22.39 20.19 -26.48
N GLY A 375 23.13 21.27 -26.18
CA GLY A 375 23.02 22.00 -24.91
C GLY A 375 23.95 21.51 -23.80
N CYS A 376 24.62 20.37 -23.99
CA CYS A 376 25.69 19.92 -23.09
C CYS A 376 26.97 20.74 -23.33
N GLY A 377 27.43 21.44 -22.31
CA GLY A 377 28.70 22.17 -22.31
C GLY A 377 29.88 21.21 -22.27
N ALA A 378 29.94 20.39 -21.22
CA ALA A 378 30.93 19.36 -20.95
C ALA A 378 30.41 18.35 -19.90
N ILE A 379 30.96 17.14 -19.89
CA ILE A 379 30.81 16.17 -18.80
C ILE A 379 32.20 15.93 -18.21
N ILE A 380 32.38 16.22 -16.92
CA ILE A 380 33.66 16.14 -16.24
C ILE A 380 33.72 14.85 -15.42
N TYR A 381 34.74 14.03 -15.65
CA TYR A 381 34.94 12.76 -14.95
C TYR A 381 36.06 12.81 -13.90
N ASP A 382 37.14 13.54 -14.20
CA ASP A 382 38.30 13.66 -13.31
C ASP A 382 37.99 14.54 -12.09
N ALA A 383 38.46 14.11 -10.91
CA ALA A 383 38.17 14.80 -9.65
C ALA A 383 38.88 16.15 -9.56
N LEU A 384 40.13 16.27 -10.02
CA LEU A 384 40.86 17.54 -9.97
C LEU A 384 40.21 18.56 -10.91
N ARG A 385 39.88 18.15 -12.14
CA ARG A 385 39.17 18.97 -13.11
C ARG A 385 37.76 19.33 -12.65
N ALA A 386 37.08 18.45 -11.91
CA ALA A 386 35.82 18.80 -11.25
C ALA A 386 36.00 19.90 -10.20
N ALA A 387 37.10 19.91 -9.44
CA ALA A 387 37.40 21.02 -8.52
C ALA A 387 37.64 22.33 -9.28
N MET A 388 38.36 22.28 -10.41
CA MET A 388 38.55 23.42 -11.31
C MET A 388 37.22 23.94 -11.86
N PHE A 389 36.33 23.04 -12.29
CA PHE A 389 35.00 23.39 -12.77
C PHE A 389 34.18 24.11 -11.70
N VAL A 390 34.11 23.56 -10.48
CA VAL A 390 33.35 24.17 -9.38
C VAL A 390 33.87 25.58 -9.07
N ARG A 391 35.20 25.77 -9.07
CA ARG A 391 35.81 27.10 -8.89
C ARG A 391 35.51 28.03 -10.07
N ALA A 392 35.60 27.56 -11.32
CA ALA A 392 35.28 28.36 -12.50
C ALA A 392 33.79 28.77 -12.53
N LEU A 393 32.89 27.88 -12.13
CA LEU A 393 31.46 28.15 -11.97
C LEU A 393 31.20 29.18 -10.86
N HIS A 394 31.94 29.11 -9.76
CA HIS A 394 31.89 30.14 -8.72
C HIS A 394 32.36 31.51 -9.26
N THR A 395 33.43 31.56 -10.06
CA THR A 395 33.88 32.80 -10.72
C THR A 395 32.83 33.33 -11.70
N GLU A 396 32.16 32.45 -12.47
CA GLU A 396 31.04 32.80 -13.33
C GLU A 396 29.89 33.43 -12.54
N MET A 397 29.50 32.84 -11.40
CA MET A 397 28.48 33.40 -10.51
C MET A 397 28.82 34.84 -10.10
N MET A 398 30.08 35.08 -9.70
CA MET A 398 30.55 36.40 -9.31
C MET A 398 30.55 37.38 -10.50
N ALA A 399 30.99 36.95 -11.68
CA ALA A 399 30.99 37.76 -12.90
C ALA A 399 29.56 38.15 -13.32
N ARG A 400 28.61 37.21 -13.26
CA ARG A 400 27.19 37.46 -13.53
C ARG A 400 26.59 38.44 -12.53
N ASN A 401 26.87 38.27 -11.24
CA ASN A 401 26.42 39.22 -10.20
C ASN A 401 27.00 40.62 -10.43
N ALA A 402 28.28 40.73 -10.81
CA ALA A 402 28.90 41.99 -11.17
C ALA A 402 28.25 42.63 -12.40
N TYR A 403 27.95 41.82 -13.43
CA TYR A 403 27.26 42.27 -14.64
C TYR A 403 25.85 42.80 -14.32
N ILE A 404 25.06 42.08 -13.52
CA ILE A 404 23.76 42.54 -13.01
C ILE A 404 23.90 43.91 -12.34
N HIS A 405 24.89 44.03 -11.44
CA HIS A 405 25.09 45.27 -10.68
C HIS A 405 25.53 46.45 -11.54
N GLN A 406 26.40 46.23 -12.53
CA GLN A 406 26.94 47.26 -13.41
C GLN A 406 25.92 47.68 -14.46
N MET A 407 25.25 46.73 -15.10
CA MET A 407 24.28 46.97 -16.17
C MET A 407 22.88 47.32 -15.65
N LYS A 408 22.65 47.23 -14.33
CA LYS A 408 21.37 47.54 -13.65
C LYS A 408 20.19 46.76 -14.23
N ILE A 409 20.45 45.50 -14.59
CA ILE A 409 19.44 44.56 -15.08
C ILE A 409 18.92 43.69 -13.93
N GLU A 410 17.81 42.98 -14.16
CA GLU A 410 17.35 41.96 -13.22
C GLU A 410 18.03 40.61 -13.54
N GLY A 411 18.30 39.80 -12.51
CA GLY A 411 18.87 38.45 -12.71
C GLY A 411 17.96 37.51 -13.52
N SER A 412 16.66 37.82 -13.64
CA SER A 412 15.70 37.14 -14.52
C SER A 412 16.01 37.31 -16.01
N GLN A 413 16.77 38.35 -16.38
CA GLN A 413 17.15 38.67 -17.76
C GLN A 413 18.43 37.95 -18.21
N LEU A 414 19.18 37.34 -17.28
CA LEU A 414 20.33 36.53 -17.62
C LEU A 414 19.91 35.18 -18.21
N PRO A 415 20.65 34.63 -19.18
CA PRO A 415 20.44 33.27 -19.65
C PRO A 415 20.70 32.27 -18.52
N LEU A 416 19.81 31.30 -18.37
CA LEU A 416 19.93 30.26 -17.37
C LEU A 416 20.99 29.23 -17.78
N MET A 417 21.60 28.59 -16.79
CA MET A 417 22.37 27.37 -17.00
C MET A 417 22.20 26.41 -15.82
N ILE A 418 22.36 25.12 -16.09
CA ILE A 418 22.31 24.07 -15.07
C ILE A 418 23.71 23.49 -14.87
N ALA A 419 24.14 23.37 -13.62
CA ALA A 419 25.31 22.59 -13.23
C ALA A 419 24.84 21.37 -12.44
N VAL A 420 25.26 20.19 -12.87
CA VAL A 420 24.91 18.92 -12.25
C VAL A 420 26.14 18.32 -11.59
N LEU A 421 26.02 17.98 -10.31
CA LEU A 421 27.00 17.17 -9.60
C LEU A 421 26.30 15.89 -9.16
N ASP A 422 26.61 14.78 -9.82
CA ASP A 422 26.17 13.46 -9.35
C ASP A 422 27.23 12.84 -8.44
N GLU A 423 26.76 11.97 -7.54
CA GLU A 423 27.57 11.25 -6.57
C GLU A 423 28.56 12.14 -5.82
N PHE A 424 28.05 13.27 -5.32
CA PHE A 424 28.87 14.28 -4.65
C PHE A 424 29.70 13.71 -3.48
N PHE A 425 29.18 12.70 -2.75
CA PHE A 425 29.96 12.04 -1.70
C PHE A 425 31.25 11.42 -2.24
N ILE A 426 31.17 10.71 -3.35
CA ILE A 426 32.31 10.06 -3.98
C ILE A 426 33.30 11.11 -4.45
N LEU A 427 32.81 12.17 -5.08
CA LEU A 427 33.63 13.30 -5.51
C LEU A 427 34.34 13.97 -4.33
N SER A 428 33.62 14.26 -3.25
CA SER A 428 34.17 14.88 -2.05
C SER A 428 35.21 13.99 -1.35
N GLY A 429 34.99 12.67 -1.31
CA GLY A 429 35.96 11.68 -0.84
C GLY A 429 37.22 11.66 -1.71
N LYS A 430 37.08 11.72 -3.03
CA LYS A 430 38.22 11.83 -3.97
C LYS A 430 39.02 13.11 -3.71
N TRP A 431 38.38 14.26 -3.51
CA TRP A 431 39.08 15.51 -3.17
C TRP A 431 39.83 15.42 -1.84
N GLN A 432 39.23 14.82 -0.81
CA GLN A 432 39.89 14.63 0.48
C GLN A 432 41.10 13.69 0.38
N ARG A 433 40.99 12.62 -0.41
CA ARG A 433 42.11 11.71 -0.68
C ARG A 433 43.23 12.44 -1.42
N LEU A 434 42.93 13.14 -2.51
CA LEU A 434 43.92 13.92 -3.25
C LEU A 434 44.61 14.99 -2.38
N ALA A 435 43.88 15.64 -1.47
CA ALA A 435 44.45 16.59 -0.51
C ALA A 435 45.42 15.93 0.52
N LYS A 436 45.29 14.62 0.77
CA LYS A 436 46.15 13.87 1.70
C LYS A 436 47.31 13.17 1.00
N THR A 437 47.01 12.44 -0.08
CA THR A 437 47.93 11.50 -0.74
C THR A 437 48.41 11.97 -2.11
N GLY A 438 47.83 13.03 -2.68
CA GLY A 438 48.27 13.58 -3.96
C GLY A 438 49.71 14.12 -3.92
N ASP A 439 50.27 14.36 -5.10
CA ASP A 439 51.54 15.08 -5.25
C ASP A 439 51.41 16.53 -4.74
N ASP A 440 52.56 17.17 -4.48
CA ASP A 440 52.60 18.50 -3.86
C ASP A 440 51.90 19.58 -4.71
N ASP A 441 51.94 19.45 -6.04
CA ASP A 441 51.26 20.39 -6.95
C ASP A 441 49.74 20.20 -6.87
N THR A 442 49.25 18.95 -6.95
CA THR A 442 47.80 18.65 -6.81
C THR A 442 47.25 19.11 -5.46
N LYS A 443 47.98 18.88 -4.36
CA LYS A 443 47.60 19.34 -3.03
C LYS A 443 47.49 20.86 -2.96
N THR A 444 48.46 21.56 -3.54
CA THR A 444 48.48 23.03 -3.58
C THR A 444 47.31 23.55 -4.40
N GLN A 445 47.08 22.98 -5.59
CA GLN A 445 45.95 23.34 -6.44
C GLN A 445 44.61 23.11 -5.73
N LEU A 446 44.38 21.95 -5.11
CA LEU A 446 43.11 21.68 -4.42
C LEU A 446 42.85 22.64 -3.26
N LYS A 447 43.91 23.03 -2.54
CA LYS A 447 43.81 24.02 -1.46
C LYS A 447 43.44 25.41 -1.98
N GLU A 448 43.99 25.82 -3.12
CA GLU A 448 43.64 27.10 -3.77
C GLU A 448 42.25 27.07 -4.39
N LEU A 449 41.88 25.95 -5.02
CA LEU A 449 40.58 25.75 -5.63
C LEU A 449 39.46 25.68 -4.60
N ASP A 450 39.72 25.21 -3.38
CA ASP A 450 38.75 25.05 -2.28
C ASP A 450 37.33 24.68 -2.81
N PRO A 451 37.17 23.49 -3.42
CA PRO A 451 35.96 23.14 -4.13
C PRO A 451 34.74 23.03 -3.22
N LEU A 452 34.93 22.60 -1.97
CA LEU A 452 33.85 22.49 -0.98
C LEU A 452 33.33 23.87 -0.55
N GLY A 453 34.23 24.83 -0.31
CA GLY A 453 33.84 26.22 -0.02
C GLY A 453 33.14 26.87 -1.20
N ALA A 454 33.70 26.75 -2.41
CA ALA A 454 33.09 27.27 -3.64
C ALA A 454 31.70 26.69 -3.91
N TRP A 455 31.51 25.39 -3.67
CA TRP A 455 30.21 24.74 -3.80
C TRP A 455 29.19 25.23 -2.76
N ALA A 456 29.61 25.40 -1.50
CA ALA A 456 28.74 25.93 -0.46
C ALA A 456 28.25 27.35 -0.78
N ASP A 457 29.13 28.21 -1.29
CA ASP A 457 28.77 29.57 -1.73
C ASP A 457 27.82 29.55 -2.92
N LEU A 458 28.09 28.68 -3.91
CA LEU A 458 27.19 28.46 -5.06
C LEU A 458 25.79 28.05 -4.60
N ALA A 459 25.66 27.11 -3.67
CA ALA A 459 24.36 26.66 -3.17
C ALA A 459 23.50 27.80 -2.58
N VAL A 460 24.13 28.82 -2.02
CA VAL A 460 23.44 29.96 -1.39
C VAL A 460 23.18 31.10 -2.38
N LEU A 461 24.14 31.39 -3.27
CA LEU A 461 24.18 32.63 -4.06
C LEU A 461 23.89 32.45 -5.56
N ALA A 462 23.95 31.24 -6.09
CA ALA A 462 23.82 30.98 -7.53
C ALA A 462 22.45 31.36 -8.13
N ARG A 463 21.39 31.35 -7.29
CA ARG A 463 20.02 31.68 -7.71
C ARG A 463 19.93 33.01 -8.47
N SER A 464 20.48 34.08 -7.92
CA SER A 464 20.38 35.43 -8.52
C SER A 464 21.21 35.56 -9.80
N ALA A 465 22.26 34.75 -9.92
CA ALA A 465 23.15 34.72 -11.08
C ALA A 465 22.61 33.87 -12.26
N GLY A 466 21.38 33.35 -12.20
CA GLY A 466 20.88 32.52 -13.31
C GLY A 466 21.45 31.09 -13.34
N ILE A 467 22.18 30.66 -12.31
CA ILE A 467 22.83 29.34 -12.25
C ILE A 467 21.96 28.41 -11.37
N ARG A 468 21.59 27.24 -11.90
CA ARG A 468 20.75 26.24 -11.22
C ARG A 468 21.62 25.03 -10.92
N LEU A 469 21.46 24.47 -9.73
CA LEU A 469 22.30 23.37 -9.27
C LEU A 469 21.40 22.15 -9.14
N LEU A 470 21.84 21.03 -9.71
CA LEU A 470 21.27 19.73 -9.49
C LEU A 470 22.30 18.88 -8.76
N LEU A 471 21.89 18.32 -7.62
CA LEU A 471 22.73 17.48 -6.79
C LEU A 471 22.14 16.08 -6.70
N GLY A 472 22.88 15.09 -7.17
CA GLY A 472 22.55 13.66 -7.03
C GLY A 472 23.34 13.03 -5.89
N VAL A 473 22.64 12.40 -4.94
CA VAL A 473 23.28 11.70 -3.80
C VAL A 473 22.55 10.40 -3.50
N GLN A 474 23.24 9.43 -2.89
CA GLN A 474 22.57 8.21 -2.39
C GLN A 474 21.88 8.41 -1.04
N ARG A 475 22.39 9.35 -0.22
CA ARG A 475 21.85 9.69 1.10
C ARG A 475 21.75 11.20 1.27
N PRO A 476 20.75 11.74 2.00
CA PRO A 476 20.56 13.19 2.15
C PRO A 476 21.33 13.79 3.36
N ASP A 477 22.47 13.22 3.77
CA ASP A 477 23.11 13.56 5.04
C ASP A 477 23.55 15.04 5.09
N ALA A 478 23.37 15.70 6.23
CA ALA A 478 23.69 17.12 6.36
C ALA A 478 25.17 17.43 6.12
N SER A 479 26.08 16.51 6.50
CA SER A 479 27.54 16.67 6.35
C SER A 479 28.01 16.84 4.90
N LEU A 480 27.13 16.61 3.92
CA LEU A 480 27.34 16.88 2.49
C LEU A 480 27.89 18.28 2.19
N PHE A 481 27.60 19.28 3.00
CA PHE A 481 28.00 20.66 2.74
C PHE A 481 29.05 21.20 3.72
N GLY A 482 29.85 20.31 4.34
CA GLY A 482 30.92 20.67 5.27
C GLY A 482 30.45 21.24 6.61
N GLY A 483 31.29 22.01 7.31
CA GLY A 483 30.99 22.59 8.63
C GLY A 483 29.85 23.63 8.66
N ALA A 484 29.44 24.15 7.49
CA ALA A 484 28.33 25.08 7.32
C ALA A 484 27.03 24.39 6.82
N SER A 485 26.90 23.11 7.16
CA SER A 485 26.12 22.10 6.42
C SER A 485 24.61 22.31 6.34
N GLY A 486 24.00 22.87 7.38
CA GLY A 486 22.54 22.98 7.46
C GLY A 486 21.96 23.96 6.43
N ASN A 487 22.59 25.14 6.28
CA ASN A 487 22.05 26.23 5.48
C ASN A 487 22.14 25.92 3.97
N ALA A 488 23.24 25.31 3.52
CA ALA A 488 23.43 25.01 2.10
C ALA A 488 22.41 24.01 1.55
N ARG A 489 22.10 22.93 2.30
CA ARG A 489 21.08 21.94 1.89
C ARG A 489 19.69 22.55 1.75
N ASP A 490 19.33 23.47 2.64
CA ASP A 490 18.00 24.07 2.64
C ASP A 490 17.74 24.97 1.41
N ASN A 491 18.79 25.34 0.67
CA ASN A 491 18.65 26.02 -0.63
C ASN A 491 18.24 25.07 -1.78
N PHE A 492 18.33 23.75 -1.59
CA PHE A 492 17.79 22.75 -2.50
C PHE A 492 16.30 22.53 -2.22
N GLY A 493 15.51 23.48 -2.72
CA GLY A 493 14.08 23.53 -2.50
C GLY A 493 13.29 22.53 -3.33
N THR A 494 13.77 22.13 -4.52
CA THR A 494 13.16 21.04 -5.30
C THR A 494 13.77 19.73 -4.83
N ARG A 495 12.95 18.79 -4.38
CA ARG A 495 13.41 17.53 -3.76
C ARG A 495 12.74 16.33 -4.42
N ILE A 496 13.53 15.31 -4.70
CA ILE A 496 13.10 14.04 -5.30
C ILE A 496 13.75 12.92 -4.50
N SER A 497 12.97 11.94 -4.04
CA SER A 497 13.52 10.71 -3.43
C SER A 497 13.03 9.47 -4.16
N LEU A 498 13.95 8.57 -4.51
CA LEU A 498 13.67 7.32 -5.21
C LEU A 498 13.94 6.13 -4.30
N GLY A 499 13.08 5.12 -4.38
CA GLY A 499 13.12 3.95 -3.50
C GLY A 499 12.91 4.31 -2.01
N ASN A 500 13.23 3.37 -1.14
CA ASN A 500 12.99 3.51 0.30
C ASN A 500 14.07 4.32 1.00
N LEU A 501 13.64 5.34 1.75
CA LEU A 501 14.49 6.14 2.62
C LEU A 501 14.62 5.53 4.01
N SER A 502 15.76 5.78 4.65
CA SER A 502 15.92 5.59 6.09
C SER A 502 15.05 6.60 6.86
N GLN A 503 14.85 6.38 8.17
CA GLN A 503 14.04 7.29 8.99
C GLN A 503 14.66 8.69 9.04
N ASP A 504 15.98 8.74 9.22
CA ASP A 504 16.76 9.98 9.16
C ASP A 504 16.67 10.60 7.76
N GLY A 505 16.79 9.80 6.70
CA GLY A 505 16.70 10.27 5.32
C GLY A 505 15.35 10.91 4.98
N ALA A 506 14.26 10.28 5.44
CA ALA A 506 12.90 10.80 5.32
C ALA A 506 12.74 12.13 6.04
N LEU A 507 13.20 12.22 7.29
CA LEU A 507 13.17 13.46 8.08
C LEU A 507 13.97 14.58 7.41
N MET A 508 15.13 14.26 6.85
CA MET A 508 16.01 15.21 6.17
C MET A 508 15.43 15.72 4.85
N MET A 509 14.81 14.84 4.07
CA MET A 509 14.22 15.17 2.77
C MET A 509 12.87 15.87 2.89
N TRP A 510 12.02 15.40 3.79
CA TRP A 510 10.60 15.74 3.81
C TRP A 510 10.15 16.46 5.09
N GLY A 511 11.02 16.58 6.10
CA GLY A 511 10.63 17.09 7.42
C GLY A 511 9.72 16.13 8.20
N ASP A 512 9.44 14.95 7.63
CA ASP A 512 8.62 13.90 8.21
C ASP A 512 9.35 12.56 8.09
N SER A 513 9.53 11.91 9.24
CA SER A 513 10.24 10.63 9.33
C SER A 513 9.49 9.42 8.75
N THR A 514 8.26 9.60 8.27
CA THR A 514 7.40 8.54 7.72
C THR A 514 7.34 8.55 6.19
N VAL A 515 7.54 9.71 5.57
CA VAL A 515 7.40 9.91 4.13
C VAL A 515 8.56 9.25 3.37
N GLY A 516 8.25 8.50 2.31
CA GLY A 516 9.26 7.90 1.42
C GLY A 516 9.89 6.62 1.96
N ARG A 517 9.27 5.97 2.95
CA ARG A 517 9.78 4.73 3.57
C ARG A 517 9.12 3.45 3.06
N GLU A 518 7.98 3.58 2.40
CA GLU A 518 7.13 2.48 1.92
C GLU A 518 6.94 2.57 0.40
N VAL A 519 7.94 3.12 -0.29
CA VAL A 519 7.99 3.20 -1.75
C VAL A 519 8.21 1.78 -2.30
N ASP A 520 7.40 1.37 -3.27
CA ASP A 520 7.59 0.10 -3.95
C ASP A 520 8.89 0.09 -4.75
N THR A 521 9.91 -0.58 -4.23
CA THR A 521 11.25 -0.68 -4.83
C THR A 521 11.33 -1.68 -5.97
N SER A 522 10.29 -2.48 -6.22
CA SER A 522 10.24 -3.38 -7.38
C SER A 522 10.03 -2.61 -8.69
N VAL A 523 9.46 -1.40 -8.60
CA VAL A 523 9.22 -0.50 -9.73
C VAL A 523 10.33 0.55 -9.80
N LYS A 524 11.15 0.50 -10.86
CA LYS A 524 12.21 1.49 -11.07
C LYS A 524 11.62 2.87 -11.36
N GLY A 525 12.24 3.92 -10.81
CA GLY A 525 11.73 5.28 -10.95
C GLY A 525 10.51 5.60 -10.08
N ARG A 526 10.06 4.67 -9.22
CA ARG A 526 9.06 4.97 -8.19
C ARG A 526 9.71 5.78 -7.07
N GLY A 527 9.03 6.83 -6.64
CA GLY A 527 9.55 7.70 -5.59
C GLY A 527 8.54 8.73 -5.12
N ILE A 528 9.06 9.76 -4.45
CA ILE A 528 8.31 10.91 -3.96
C ILE A 528 8.91 12.17 -4.58
N ALA A 529 8.02 13.06 -5.02
CA ALA A 529 8.32 14.38 -5.55
C ALA A 529 7.55 15.46 -4.79
N LEU A 530 7.96 16.72 -4.93
CA LEU A 530 7.18 17.85 -4.42
C LEU A 530 6.08 18.23 -5.41
N GLY A 531 4.83 18.29 -4.94
CA GLY A 531 3.75 18.93 -5.66
C GLY A 531 3.82 20.46 -5.63
N ASP A 532 2.95 21.12 -6.37
CA ASP A 532 2.88 22.60 -6.49
C ASP A 532 2.66 23.30 -5.14
N ASP A 533 1.93 22.65 -4.23
CA ASP A 533 1.69 23.11 -2.87
C ASP A 533 2.87 22.86 -1.91
N GLY A 534 3.95 22.23 -2.40
CA GLY A 534 5.11 21.84 -1.63
C GLY A 534 4.91 20.61 -0.75
N SER A 535 3.79 19.89 -0.91
CA SER A 535 3.59 18.61 -0.23
C SER A 535 4.35 17.48 -0.95
N PRO A 536 4.87 16.49 -0.21
CA PRO A 536 5.39 15.27 -0.81
C PRO A 536 4.26 14.44 -1.42
N VAL A 537 4.43 14.03 -2.68
CA VAL A 537 3.46 13.26 -3.46
C VAL A 537 4.16 12.04 -4.04
N ASP A 538 3.53 10.86 -3.94
CA ASP A 538 4.01 9.67 -4.64
C ASP A 538 3.99 9.91 -6.15
N ALA A 539 5.08 9.56 -6.81
CA ALA A 539 5.26 9.80 -8.23
C ALA A 539 6.01 8.67 -8.94
N GLN A 540 5.65 8.49 -10.21
CA GLN A 540 6.44 7.73 -11.16
C GLN A 540 7.28 8.72 -11.98
N MET A 541 8.60 8.65 -11.82
CA MET A 541 9.49 9.45 -12.64
C MET A 541 9.46 8.98 -14.09
N TRP A 542 9.60 9.91 -15.02
CA TRP A 542 9.64 9.61 -16.43
C TRP A 542 10.93 8.91 -16.81
N TRP A 543 10.79 7.92 -17.69
CA TRP A 543 11.88 7.14 -18.23
C TRP A 543 12.45 7.80 -19.49
N THR A 544 13.73 8.17 -19.41
CA THR A 544 14.53 8.61 -20.54
C THR A 544 15.61 7.57 -20.85
N PRO A 545 15.61 6.96 -22.06
CA PRO A 545 16.65 6.03 -22.49
C PRO A 545 18.04 6.67 -22.52
N ASN A 546 19.10 5.86 -22.61
CA ASN A 546 20.44 6.39 -22.85
C ASN A 546 20.51 7.03 -24.25
N VAL A 547 20.94 8.29 -24.31
CA VAL A 547 21.02 9.09 -25.53
C VAL A 547 22.32 8.87 -26.33
N ASP A 548 23.22 7.99 -25.85
CA ASP A 548 24.46 7.66 -26.53
C ASP A 548 24.21 7.02 -27.91
N THR A 549 24.74 7.65 -28.95
CA THR A 549 24.65 7.19 -30.34
C THR A 549 25.69 6.14 -30.74
N HIS A 550 26.57 5.72 -29.82
CA HIS A 550 27.58 4.69 -30.10
C HIS A 550 26.92 3.39 -30.58
N PRO A 551 27.37 2.75 -31.68
CA PRO A 551 26.69 1.59 -32.27
C PRO A 551 26.41 0.45 -31.28
N ASN A 552 27.35 0.17 -30.37
CA ASN A 552 27.17 -0.88 -29.37
C ASN A 552 26.02 -0.62 -28.40
N LYS A 553 25.69 0.64 -28.08
CA LYS A 553 24.57 1.00 -27.21
C LYS A 553 23.32 1.27 -28.02
N TRP A 554 23.44 2.02 -29.11
CA TRP A 554 22.33 2.38 -29.99
C TRP A 554 21.59 1.17 -30.57
N ASN A 555 22.33 0.12 -30.94
CA ASN A 555 21.73 -1.09 -31.51
C ASN A 555 20.99 -1.95 -30.48
N GLN A 556 21.19 -1.72 -29.18
CA GLN A 556 20.48 -2.42 -28.11
C GLN A 556 19.11 -1.79 -27.81
N LEU A 557 18.87 -0.56 -28.27
CA LEU A 557 17.63 0.17 -28.05
C LEU A 557 16.50 -0.33 -28.96
N SER A 558 15.29 -0.41 -28.41
CA SER A 558 14.08 -0.64 -29.19
C SER A 558 13.74 0.57 -30.09
N GLU A 559 12.94 0.36 -31.13
CA GLU A 559 12.50 1.46 -32.01
C GLU A 559 11.70 2.53 -31.28
N SER A 560 10.91 2.15 -30.26
CA SER A 560 10.23 3.11 -29.38
C SER A 560 11.20 3.97 -28.57
N GLU A 561 12.31 3.40 -28.09
CA GLU A 561 13.31 4.16 -27.33
C GLU A 561 14.11 5.10 -28.22
N LYS A 562 14.45 4.66 -29.43
CA LYS A 562 15.07 5.53 -30.45
C LYS A 562 14.14 6.70 -30.81
N ALA A 563 12.84 6.44 -30.93
CA ALA A 563 11.84 7.48 -31.18
C ALA A 563 11.77 8.50 -30.03
N ILE A 564 11.87 8.06 -28.76
CA ILE A 564 11.99 8.95 -27.61
C ILE A 564 13.23 9.85 -27.78
N ILE A 565 14.41 9.27 -27.98
CA ILE A 565 15.66 10.04 -28.10
C ILE A 565 15.57 11.06 -29.25
N HIS A 566 15.11 10.64 -30.42
CA HIS A 566 14.97 11.53 -31.57
C HIS A 566 13.97 12.67 -31.33
N GLY A 567 12.86 12.39 -30.65
CA GLY A 567 11.86 13.41 -30.32
C GLY A 567 12.29 14.38 -29.21
N LEU A 568 13.27 14.00 -28.39
CA LEU A 568 13.82 14.85 -27.31
C LEU A 568 14.95 15.77 -27.78
N ILE A 569 15.55 15.55 -28.95
CA ILE A 569 16.58 16.43 -29.49
C ILE A 569 15.97 17.82 -29.75
N PRO A 570 16.53 18.91 -29.19
CA PRO A 570 16.02 20.24 -29.44
C PRO A 570 16.22 20.65 -30.90
N ALA A 571 15.27 21.41 -31.45
CA ALA A 571 15.35 21.93 -32.81
C ALA A 571 16.55 22.89 -33.01
N GLU A 572 16.88 23.67 -31.97
CA GLU A 572 18.05 24.54 -31.91
C GLU A 572 18.84 24.24 -30.65
N ALA A 573 20.16 24.04 -30.79
CA ALA A 573 21.01 23.75 -29.64
C ALA A 573 21.08 24.97 -28.71
N PRO A 574 20.83 24.80 -27.39
CA PRO A 574 20.99 25.88 -26.42
C PRO A 574 22.38 26.52 -26.49
N GLN A 575 22.41 27.85 -26.54
CA GLN A 575 23.67 28.60 -26.54
C GLN A 575 24.24 28.68 -25.12
N PHE A 576 25.55 28.44 -25.01
CA PHE A 576 26.27 28.57 -23.75
C PHE A 576 26.85 29.98 -23.63
N THR A 577 26.31 30.80 -22.73
CA THR A 577 26.78 32.18 -22.50
C THR A 577 27.55 32.26 -21.18
N CYS A 578 28.85 32.54 -21.26
CA CYS A 578 29.71 32.77 -20.11
C CYS A 578 30.00 34.27 -19.92
N TYR A 579 30.10 34.70 -18.66
CA TYR A 579 30.48 36.06 -18.26
C TYR A 579 31.89 36.10 -17.66
N SER A 580 32.46 34.95 -17.29
CA SER A 580 33.84 34.76 -16.89
C SER A 580 34.66 34.05 -17.98
N PRO A 581 35.90 34.50 -18.26
CA PRO A 581 36.80 33.75 -19.15
C PRO A 581 37.15 32.38 -18.57
N GLU A 582 37.25 32.24 -17.25
CA GLU A 582 37.63 30.98 -16.59
C GLU A 582 36.67 29.84 -16.91
N LEU A 583 35.36 30.09 -16.91
CA LEU A 583 34.37 29.05 -17.25
C LEU A 583 34.35 28.78 -18.76
N ALA A 584 34.50 29.82 -19.59
CA ALA A 584 34.55 29.67 -21.04
C ALA A 584 35.75 28.81 -21.48
N ASP A 585 36.95 29.15 -21.00
CA ASP A 585 38.19 28.44 -21.28
C ASP A 585 38.14 27.01 -20.75
N PHE A 586 37.58 26.81 -19.54
CA PHE A 586 37.42 25.48 -18.98
C PHE A 586 36.54 24.59 -19.88
N ILE A 587 35.36 25.07 -20.28
CA ILE A 587 34.44 24.30 -21.14
C ILE A 587 35.07 24.01 -22.50
N GLU A 588 35.78 24.98 -23.09
CA GLU A 588 36.48 24.76 -24.35
C GLU A 588 37.60 23.71 -24.22
N SER A 589 38.32 23.73 -23.09
CA SER A 589 39.34 22.73 -22.79
C SER A 589 38.75 21.32 -22.63
N GLU A 590 37.61 21.16 -21.93
CA GLU A 590 36.91 19.88 -21.82
C GLU A 590 36.43 19.37 -23.18
N ARG A 591 35.85 20.26 -24.00
CA ARG A 591 35.40 19.89 -25.36
C ARG A 591 36.56 19.43 -26.24
N ALA A 592 37.73 20.05 -26.10
CA ALA A 592 38.93 19.64 -26.81
C ALA A 592 39.42 18.26 -26.36
N LEU A 593 39.43 18.00 -25.04
CA LEU A 593 39.78 16.69 -24.47
C LEU A 593 38.83 15.59 -24.93
N ALA A 594 37.52 15.83 -24.84
CA ALA A 594 36.46 14.94 -25.32
C ALA A 594 36.64 14.57 -26.80
N LYS A 595 36.89 15.58 -27.64
CA LYS A 595 37.13 15.38 -29.08
C LYS A 595 38.39 14.57 -29.33
N ARG A 596 39.46 14.79 -28.55
CA ARG A 596 40.71 14.03 -28.64
C ARG A 596 40.50 12.58 -28.23
N ALA A 597 39.80 12.32 -27.12
CA ALA A 597 39.50 10.98 -26.64
C ALA A 597 38.72 10.16 -27.69
N ARG A 598 37.69 10.75 -28.32
CA ARG A 598 36.93 10.11 -29.40
C ARG A 598 37.77 9.78 -30.64
N ASN A 599 38.71 10.66 -31.00
CA ASN A 599 39.51 10.50 -32.22
C ASN A 599 40.70 9.53 -32.06
N HIS A 600 41.25 9.43 -30.85
CA HIS A 600 42.51 8.71 -30.62
C HIS A 600 42.38 7.41 -29.83
N GLY A 601 41.16 7.02 -29.42
CA GLY A 601 40.84 5.67 -28.95
C GLY A 601 41.88 5.09 -27.99
N SER A 602 42.22 5.81 -26.92
CA SER A 602 43.29 5.43 -26.00
C SER A 602 42.81 4.53 -24.87
N VAL A 603 41.94 3.56 -25.17
CA VAL A 603 41.52 2.55 -24.19
C VAL A 603 42.41 1.33 -24.42
N PRO A 604 43.20 0.90 -23.42
CA PRO A 604 43.98 -0.34 -23.52
C PRO A 604 43.08 -1.52 -23.86
N GLU A 605 43.51 -2.40 -24.78
CA GLU A 605 42.79 -3.64 -25.05
C GLU A 605 42.85 -4.57 -23.83
N PRO A 606 41.78 -5.35 -23.56
CA PRO A 606 41.75 -6.26 -22.42
C PRO A 606 42.87 -7.30 -22.53
N ILE A 607 43.70 -7.39 -21.49
CA ILE A 607 44.80 -8.36 -21.41
C ILE A 607 44.21 -9.71 -20.99
N ILE A 608 44.19 -10.68 -21.90
CA ILE A 608 43.73 -12.05 -21.59
C ILE A 608 44.87 -12.81 -20.89
N LEU A 609 44.75 -13.01 -19.58
CA LEU A 609 45.66 -13.86 -18.82
C LEU A 609 45.41 -15.34 -19.16
N GLY A 610 46.43 -16.03 -19.70
CA GLY A 610 46.40 -17.48 -19.94
C GLY A 610 45.93 -17.93 -21.34
N GLY A 611 45.75 -17.02 -22.30
CA GLY A 611 45.50 -17.38 -23.71
C GLY A 611 46.72 -18.05 -24.34
N THR A 612 46.59 -19.31 -24.76
CA THR A 612 47.60 -19.97 -25.58
C THR A 612 47.73 -19.25 -26.92
N ASN A 613 48.83 -18.54 -27.13
CA ASN A 613 49.23 -18.06 -28.46
C ASN A 613 49.51 -19.27 -29.35
N ALA A 614 48.55 -19.61 -30.21
CA ALA A 614 48.81 -20.30 -31.46
C ALA A 614 48.40 -19.34 -32.59
N ASP A 615 49.42 -18.90 -33.32
CA ASP A 615 49.36 -18.27 -34.64
C ASP A 615 48.83 -16.83 -34.73
N GLU A 616 49.74 -15.85 -34.64
CA GLU A 616 50.34 -15.26 -35.84
C GLU A 616 51.35 -14.16 -35.45
N ALA A 617 52.64 -14.50 -35.58
CA ALA A 617 53.70 -13.51 -35.69
C ALA A 617 53.67 -12.90 -37.09
N ALA A 618 52.98 -11.76 -37.24
CA ALA A 618 53.16 -10.87 -38.38
C ALA A 618 53.69 -9.51 -37.87
N ALA A 619 55.01 -9.39 -37.90
CA ALA A 619 55.74 -8.18 -37.56
C ALA A 619 55.40 -7.00 -38.46
N VAL A 620 55.31 -5.79 -37.89
CA VAL A 620 55.76 -4.56 -38.56
C VAL A 620 56.46 -3.64 -37.55
N PRO A 621 57.61 -3.01 -37.91
CA PRO A 621 58.58 -2.47 -36.97
C PRO A 621 58.37 -0.98 -36.67
N LEU A 622 58.74 -0.59 -35.44
CA LEU A 622 58.95 0.79 -35.02
C LEU A 622 60.09 1.42 -35.84
N THR A 623 59.73 2.30 -36.77
CA THR A 623 60.61 3.39 -37.23
C THR A 623 59.80 4.68 -37.31
N ASN A 624 60.05 5.60 -36.37
CA ASN A 624 60.20 7.00 -36.73
C ASN A 624 61.00 7.75 -35.65
N THR A 625 62.07 8.35 -36.12
CA THR A 625 62.98 9.26 -35.44
C THR A 625 62.33 10.63 -35.22
N GLY A 626 62.54 11.23 -34.04
CA GLY A 626 62.73 12.67 -33.89
C GLY A 626 61.58 13.51 -33.32
N ALA A 627 61.81 13.95 -32.07
CA ALA A 627 61.51 15.26 -31.48
C ALA A 627 60.37 15.39 -30.43
N ALA A 628 60.83 15.92 -29.27
CA ALA A 628 60.15 16.47 -28.10
C ALA A 628 59.61 15.48 -27.05
N ALA A 629 60.32 15.46 -25.91
CA ALA A 629 60.02 14.70 -24.71
C ALA A 629 58.62 15.04 -24.14
N ALA A 630 57.80 14.00 -23.96
CA ALA A 630 56.65 14.02 -23.06
C ALA A 630 57.10 13.55 -21.66
N PRO A 631 56.49 14.03 -20.56
CA PRO A 631 56.83 13.56 -19.22
C PRO A 631 56.46 12.08 -19.06
N GLU A 632 57.17 11.38 -18.17
CA GLU A 632 56.89 10.00 -17.79
C GLU A 632 55.42 9.80 -17.37
N PRO A 633 54.80 8.66 -17.68
CA PRO A 633 53.47 8.35 -17.20
C PRO A 633 53.47 8.26 -15.67
N ALA A 634 52.50 8.93 -15.05
CA ALA A 634 52.19 8.78 -13.64
C ALA A 634 51.86 7.30 -13.31
N PRO A 635 52.14 6.84 -12.08
CA PRO A 635 51.92 5.45 -11.71
C PRO A 635 50.41 5.13 -11.71
N GLU A 636 50.15 3.88 -12.07
CA GLU A 636 48.88 3.16 -12.16
C GLU A 636 47.77 3.69 -11.23
N ASP A 637 46.66 4.13 -11.84
CA ASP A 637 45.39 4.35 -11.14
C ASP A 637 44.86 2.98 -10.70
N ASP A 638 45.06 2.64 -9.42
CA ASP A 638 44.44 1.48 -8.78
C ASP A 638 42.90 1.53 -8.89
N ASP A 639 42.34 0.37 -9.26
CA ASP A 639 40.94 0.09 -9.56
C ASP A 639 39.94 0.53 -8.46
N PHE A 640 38.72 0.89 -8.90
CA PHE A 640 37.72 1.65 -8.16
C PHE A 640 36.96 0.83 -7.10
N ALA A 641 37.38 0.95 -5.84
CA ALA A 641 36.60 0.50 -4.69
C ALA A 641 35.50 1.52 -4.26
N ASP A 642 34.27 1.05 -4.04
CA ASP A 642 33.12 1.87 -3.64
C ASP A 642 33.32 2.49 -2.25
N VAL A 643 33.20 3.81 -2.10
CA VAL A 643 33.44 4.53 -0.84
C VAL A 643 32.12 4.91 -0.16
N ILE A 644 31.97 4.61 1.13
CA ILE A 644 30.80 4.97 1.94
C ILE A 644 31.20 5.77 3.19
N PRO A 645 30.33 6.63 3.76
CA PRO A 645 30.59 7.26 5.05
C PRO A 645 30.80 6.22 6.16
N ALA A 646 31.75 6.44 7.07
CA ALA A 646 32.00 5.53 8.20
C ALA A 646 30.74 5.32 9.07
N SER A 647 29.89 6.35 9.18
CA SER A 647 28.60 6.29 9.88
C SER A 647 27.53 5.40 9.21
N SER A 648 27.76 4.98 7.96
CA SER A 648 26.89 4.10 7.20
C SER A 648 27.27 2.63 7.31
N VAL A 649 28.41 2.32 7.92
CA VAL A 649 28.88 0.95 8.12
C VAL A 649 27.97 0.23 9.09
N THR A 650 27.63 -1.00 8.75
CA THR A 650 26.89 -1.90 9.65
C THR A 650 27.83 -2.96 10.27
N ALA A 651 27.52 -3.41 11.49
CA ALA A 651 28.22 -4.55 12.08
C ALA A 651 28.04 -5.80 11.19
N GLY A 652 29.12 -6.53 10.94
CA GLY A 652 29.22 -7.65 10.01
C GLY A 652 29.67 -7.25 8.60
N GLN A 653 29.76 -5.96 8.27
CA GLN A 653 30.22 -5.48 6.96
C GLN A 653 31.75 -5.52 6.87
N THR A 654 32.28 -6.03 5.76
CA THR A 654 33.71 -5.94 5.44
C THR A 654 33.99 -4.58 4.80
N VAL A 655 34.99 -3.88 5.32
CA VAL A 655 35.46 -2.58 4.84
C VAL A 655 36.98 -2.64 4.69
N LEU A 656 37.54 -1.90 3.74
CA LEU A 656 38.98 -1.74 3.61
C LEU A 656 39.44 -0.60 4.52
N ILE A 657 40.46 -0.88 5.33
CA ILE A 657 41.05 0.05 6.30
C ILE A 657 42.55 0.15 6.04
N ASP A 658 43.04 1.38 6.12
CA ASP A 658 44.46 1.69 6.02
C ASP A 658 45.27 1.06 7.16
N ASP A 659 46.31 0.32 6.83
CA ASP A 659 47.26 -0.22 7.82
C ASP A 659 48.34 0.80 8.20
N GLU A 660 49.30 0.43 9.06
CA GLU A 660 50.39 1.33 9.45
C GLU A 660 51.34 1.68 8.29
N ALA A 661 51.24 0.99 7.15
CA ALA A 661 52.07 1.16 5.97
C ALA A 661 51.38 1.95 4.83
N GLY A 662 50.10 2.29 4.95
CA GLY A 662 49.35 2.99 3.90
C GLY A 662 48.57 2.07 2.96
N GLU A 663 48.52 0.76 3.22
CA GLU A 663 47.82 -0.22 2.37
C GLU A 663 46.42 -0.54 2.90
N LEU A 664 45.46 -0.66 1.97
CA LEU A 664 44.06 -0.95 2.28
C LEU A 664 43.84 -2.44 2.55
N VAL A 665 43.61 -2.81 3.81
CA VAL A 665 43.39 -4.20 4.25
C VAL A 665 41.89 -4.45 4.51
N PRO A 666 41.30 -5.56 4.02
CA PRO A 666 39.91 -5.91 4.33
C PRO A 666 39.74 -6.33 5.78
N VAL A 667 38.83 -5.66 6.48
CA VAL A 667 38.50 -5.94 7.88
C VAL A 667 37.00 -6.02 8.08
N THR A 668 36.55 -7.04 8.80
CA THR A 668 35.13 -7.18 9.16
C THR A 668 34.83 -6.39 10.43
N VAL A 669 33.78 -5.58 10.38
CA VAL A 669 33.40 -4.66 11.45
C VAL A 669 32.55 -5.40 12.48
N ASP A 670 33.01 -5.46 13.73
CA ASP A 670 32.31 -6.15 14.83
C ASP A 670 31.26 -5.25 15.49
N ALA A 671 31.55 -3.95 15.62
CA ALA A 671 30.61 -2.97 16.16
C ALA A 671 30.85 -1.57 15.62
N VAL A 672 29.79 -0.78 15.49
CA VAL A 672 29.82 0.61 15.02
C VAL A 672 29.16 1.50 16.07
N ASN A 673 29.90 2.47 16.59
CA ASN A 673 29.37 3.48 17.52
C ASN A 673 29.42 4.85 16.86
N VAL A 674 28.24 5.41 16.57
CA VAL A 674 28.11 6.75 15.99
C VAL A 674 27.75 7.75 17.09
N HIS A 675 28.67 8.66 17.42
CA HIS A 675 28.45 9.74 18.35
C HIS A 675 27.81 10.94 17.62
N ARG A 676 26.66 11.39 18.13
CA ARG A 676 25.88 12.48 17.52
C ARG A 676 25.75 13.67 18.45
N GLY A 677 25.73 14.87 17.86
CA GLY A 677 25.56 16.14 18.54
C GLY A 677 24.12 16.44 18.91
N THR A 678 23.91 17.60 19.52
CA THR A 678 22.60 18.03 20.03
C THR A 678 21.59 18.34 18.93
N ARG A 679 22.02 18.53 17.68
CA ARG A 679 21.16 18.76 16.50
C ARG A 679 21.08 17.51 15.60
N GLY A 680 21.56 16.35 16.06
CA GLY A 680 21.51 15.07 15.35
C GLY A 680 22.63 14.85 14.32
N GLU A 681 23.54 15.81 14.17
CA GLU A 681 24.74 15.74 13.34
C GLU A 681 25.70 14.65 13.85
N VAL A 682 26.33 13.89 12.95
CA VAL A 682 27.40 12.95 13.32
C VAL A 682 28.64 13.76 13.70
N ILE A 683 29.18 13.52 14.89
CA ILE A 683 30.42 14.16 15.37
C ILE A 683 31.60 13.22 15.15
N GLU A 684 31.42 11.94 15.47
CA GLU A 684 32.46 10.92 15.42
C GLU A 684 31.83 9.55 15.17
N THR A 685 32.48 8.71 14.39
CA THR A 685 32.12 7.29 14.24
C THR A 685 33.29 6.41 14.65
N VAL A 686 33.06 5.48 15.57
CA VAL A 686 34.08 4.53 16.03
C VAL A 686 33.73 3.13 15.53
N LEU A 687 34.53 2.61 14.60
CA LEU A 687 34.47 1.23 14.14
C LEU A 687 35.32 0.35 15.08
N THR A 688 34.77 -0.78 15.49
CA THR A 688 35.49 -1.81 16.25
C THR A 688 35.73 -2.99 15.33
N VAL A 689 36.99 -3.33 15.09
CA VAL A 689 37.41 -4.34 14.11
C VAL A 689 38.37 -5.36 14.74
N GLY A 690 38.36 -6.61 14.27
CA GLY A 690 39.27 -7.67 14.73
C GLY A 690 38.58 -9.00 15.05
N THR A 691 39.34 -10.10 14.99
CA THR A 691 38.87 -11.47 15.26
C THR A 691 39.32 -11.94 16.66
N GLY A 692 38.38 -12.45 17.46
CA GLY A 692 38.69 -13.04 18.78
C GLY A 692 38.90 -12.03 19.91
N ARG A 693 40.00 -12.16 20.67
CA ARG A 693 40.27 -11.39 21.92
C ARG A 693 40.94 -10.02 21.69
N VAL A 694 41.37 -9.71 20.48
CA VAL A 694 42.01 -8.43 20.14
C VAL A 694 41.01 -7.62 19.32
N LYS A 695 40.54 -6.50 19.88
CA LYS A 695 39.62 -5.57 19.22
C LYS A 695 40.32 -4.22 19.04
N THR A 696 40.46 -3.78 17.81
CA THR A 696 41.02 -2.48 17.45
C THR A 696 39.87 -1.49 17.27
N ARG A 697 40.00 -0.28 17.81
CA ARG A 697 39.01 0.79 17.68
C ARG A 697 39.57 1.87 16.77
N ILE A 698 38.84 2.18 15.71
CA ILE A 698 39.25 3.16 14.69
C ILE A 698 38.21 4.26 14.69
N ALA A 699 38.66 5.49 14.96
CA ALA A 699 37.81 6.66 15.05
C ALA A 699 37.86 7.47 13.75
N PHE A 700 36.69 7.81 13.24
CA PHE A 700 36.47 8.65 12.07
C PHE A 700 35.77 9.93 12.52
N ASP A 701 36.19 11.06 11.97
CA ASP A 701 35.48 12.32 12.17
C ASP A 701 34.10 12.32 11.48
N ALA A 702 33.35 13.42 11.64
CA ALA A 702 32.02 13.63 11.05
C ALA A 702 31.93 13.39 9.53
N THR A 703 33.05 13.51 8.82
CA THR A 703 33.16 13.37 7.36
C THR A 703 33.95 12.13 6.94
N GLY A 704 34.41 11.32 7.89
CA GLY A 704 35.24 10.16 7.61
C GLY A 704 34.52 9.14 6.74
N VAL A 705 35.24 8.63 5.75
CA VAL A 705 34.77 7.63 4.80
C VAL A 705 35.58 6.34 4.97
N VAL A 706 34.95 5.22 4.60
CA VAL A 706 35.59 3.91 4.49
C VAL A 706 35.31 3.34 3.12
N VAL A 707 36.25 2.53 2.66
CA VAL A 707 36.21 1.91 1.34
C VAL A 707 35.60 0.52 1.47
N LEU A 708 34.77 0.10 0.52
CA LEU A 708 34.19 -1.23 0.46
C LEU A 708 35.03 -2.11 -0.46
N PRO A 709 35.28 -3.39 -0.10
CA PRO A 709 35.88 -4.34 -1.01
C PRO A 709 34.96 -4.59 -2.22
N GLU A 710 35.55 -4.85 -3.38
CA GLU A 710 34.81 -5.21 -4.58
C GLU A 710 33.98 -6.51 -4.37
N PRO A 711 32.83 -6.65 -5.04
CA PRO A 711 31.94 -7.80 -4.85
C PRO A 711 32.58 -9.17 -5.13
N ASP A 712 33.70 -9.22 -5.86
CA ASP A 712 34.38 -10.47 -6.22
C ASP A 712 35.33 -11.02 -5.12
N LEU A 713 35.65 -10.25 -4.08
CA LEU A 713 36.53 -10.69 -2.99
C LEU A 713 35.82 -11.39 -1.81
N VAL A 714 34.49 -11.51 -1.85
CA VAL A 714 33.69 -12.12 -0.76
C VAL A 714 33.68 -13.67 -0.84
N GLY A 715 34.33 -14.27 -1.84
CA GLY A 715 34.30 -15.71 -2.11
C GLY A 715 35.56 -16.52 -1.78
N GLU A 716 36.73 -15.91 -1.56
CA GLU A 716 38.00 -16.68 -1.55
C GLU A 716 38.58 -17.03 -0.17
N ASN A 717 37.91 -16.72 0.95
CA ASN A 717 38.35 -17.16 2.28
C ASN A 717 37.18 -17.64 3.17
N ALA A 718 36.47 -18.67 2.71
CA ALA A 718 35.56 -19.48 3.52
C ALA A 718 36.05 -20.94 3.63
#